data_AF-A0AAU8Z0M8-F1
#
_entry.id   AF-A0AAU8Z0M8-F1
#
_cell.length_a   1.000
_cell.length_b   1.000
_cell.length_c   1.000
_cell.angle_alpha   90.00
_cell.angle_beta   90.00
_cell.angle_gamma   90.00
#
_symmetry.space_group_name_H-M   'P 1'
#
loop_
_entity.id
_entity.type
_entity.pdbx_description
1 polymer ?
#
loop_
_entity_poly.entity_id
_entity_poly.type
_entity_poly.pdbx_seq_one_letter_code
_entity_poly.pdbx_strand_id
1 'polypeptide(L)'
;MKIIKKFLVYILILNLLFVSVIVTNNRVYAKYNNQDLVNDAISRFPKEARDFNLFLADYEPCGDYLNYGNNKEILFNFKELKFDNEGMPKVKYGEGYYYNPVTLAQYSLSVYGEYLKGENTKENFLKIADKLLTLQDSRGGFLYNFQWRYYLNNYDYKPGWVSAMAQGQALSVLARAYEITGNKKYLEAGNKALNFLITPISKGGVMANLGSLSSSLKNNIIFEEYISHVPTYTLNGFMFSLLGLYDWANVDDSNKKNTAEKYFNEGIKSLTQILKYYDIGGFTCYDLGYITKNREKPHIAVNYHGVHIYLLNALYSITNDRILYDYYKLWKAYVDTTEVDRISGVNRYETNANISKEFTKEGIDTIILASGENYADALSAVPLASKNQCPILLAESNSINSFTINEIKRLNPNKIIVIGGEGAISQKVCNDIKKTNQSIVFERIGGKDRYETSYLISSKLDSKEAFLVYGNNYADTLSIATISAIKGIPILLTQEKYIPNPIKNYIDENTQIDKYYIIGGNGVISENIESQIENTERIGGKDRYETNTKVLNRFIDELDLSKVYMAIGGPSNMDYADALSCAPLAAISKSPILLVPTTRQIPKSVTDFAYGNLQNNTNIIAIGGKAILPNYKINSIIPEK
;
A
#
# COMPACT_ATOMS: atom_id res chain seq x y z
N MET A 1 22.62 -3.95 -50.03
CA MET A 1 23.23 -4.14 -48.69
C MET A 1 23.11 -2.94 -47.72
N LYS A 2 23.22 -1.67 -48.15
CA LYS A 2 23.06 -0.50 -47.23
C LYS A 2 21.61 -0.17 -46.84
N ILE A 3 20.61 -0.58 -47.62
CA ILE A 3 19.18 -0.33 -47.34
C ILE A 3 18.63 -1.32 -46.29
N ILE A 4 19.13 -2.55 -46.27
CA ILE A 4 18.72 -3.61 -45.33
C ILE A 4 19.23 -3.33 -43.90
N LYS A 5 20.42 -2.73 -43.75
CA LYS A 5 20.94 -2.30 -42.43
C LYS A 5 20.16 -1.14 -41.80
N LYS A 6 19.61 -0.21 -42.61
CA LYS A 6 18.73 0.87 -42.08
C LYS A 6 17.36 0.34 -41.63
N PHE A 7 16.84 -0.69 -42.30
CA PHE A 7 15.56 -1.31 -41.94
C PHE A 7 15.67 -2.16 -40.66
N LEU A 8 16.78 -2.87 -40.45
CA LEU A 8 17.04 -3.62 -39.21
C LEU A 8 17.26 -2.73 -37.99
N VAL A 9 17.90 -1.56 -38.14
CA VAL A 9 18.05 -0.59 -37.04
C VAL A 9 16.69 0.07 -36.70
N TYR A 10 15.82 0.29 -37.70
CA TYR A 10 14.47 0.80 -37.45
C TYR A 10 13.58 -0.24 -36.75
N ILE A 11 13.72 -1.53 -37.07
CA ILE A 11 13.03 -2.64 -36.38
C ILE A 11 13.58 -2.88 -34.97
N LEU A 12 14.88 -2.68 -34.72
CA LEU A 12 15.44 -2.73 -33.36
C LEU A 12 14.99 -1.54 -32.50
N ILE A 13 14.90 -0.33 -33.08
CA ILE A 13 14.40 0.87 -32.37
C ILE A 13 12.89 0.78 -32.13
N LEU A 14 12.10 0.21 -33.06
CA LEU A 14 10.68 -0.08 -32.80
C LEU A 14 10.48 -1.19 -31.77
N ASN A 15 11.36 -2.20 -31.68
CA ASN A 15 11.27 -3.24 -30.65
C ASN A 15 11.76 -2.75 -29.26
N LEU A 16 12.61 -1.73 -29.19
CA LEU A 16 12.96 -1.04 -27.93
C LEU A 16 11.85 -0.10 -27.45
N LEU A 17 10.94 0.35 -28.34
CA LEU A 17 9.73 1.10 -28.00
C LEU A 17 8.52 0.21 -27.70
N PHE A 18 8.63 -1.11 -27.91
CA PHE A 18 7.59 -2.11 -27.65
C PHE A 18 7.99 -3.10 -26.54
N VAL A 19 8.69 -2.61 -25.51
CA VAL A 19 8.83 -3.35 -24.26
C VAL A 19 7.46 -3.40 -23.56
N SER A 20 6.84 -4.57 -23.64
CA SER A 20 5.78 -5.09 -22.76
C SER A 20 4.53 -4.22 -22.62
N VAL A 21 3.68 -4.27 -23.64
CA VAL A 21 2.26 -3.92 -23.52
C VAL A 21 1.40 -5.12 -23.89
N ILE A 22 1.47 -6.20 -23.10
CA ILE A 22 0.36 -7.12 -22.91
C ILE A 22 0.40 -7.62 -21.46
N VAL A 23 -0.68 -7.35 -20.72
CA VAL A 23 -1.34 -8.14 -19.65
C VAL A 23 -1.84 -7.25 -18.50
N THR A 24 -3.18 -7.27 -18.35
CA THR A 24 -4.07 -6.83 -17.24
C THR A 24 -4.57 -5.38 -17.14
N ASN A 25 -5.83 -5.28 -16.70
CA ASN A 25 -6.79 -4.17 -16.67
C ASN A 25 -6.39 -2.88 -15.88
N ASN A 26 -5.11 -2.52 -15.78
CA ASN A 26 -4.63 -1.40 -14.94
C ASN A 26 -4.18 -0.15 -15.73
N ARG A 27 -4.67 0.05 -16.96
CA ARG A 27 -4.36 1.22 -17.81
C ARG A 27 -5.09 2.51 -17.41
N VAL A 28 -4.99 2.95 -16.15
CA VAL A 28 -5.23 4.39 -15.84
C VAL A 28 -3.92 5.13 -15.55
N TYR A 29 -2.87 4.41 -15.14
CA TYR A 29 -1.61 5.03 -14.73
C TYR A 29 -0.68 5.41 -15.90
N ALA A 30 -0.84 4.81 -17.08
CA ALA A 30 0.18 4.82 -18.13
C ALA A 30 0.20 6.09 -19.02
N LYS A 31 -0.72 7.06 -18.86
CA LYS A 31 -0.73 8.24 -19.74
C LYS A 31 0.26 9.33 -19.29
N TYR A 32 0.60 9.43 -18.00
CA TYR A 32 1.39 10.54 -17.47
C TYR A 32 2.37 10.12 -16.36
N ASN A 33 3.63 10.53 -16.46
CA ASN A 33 4.57 10.48 -15.35
C ASN A 33 4.23 11.61 -14.35
N ASN A 34 3.48 11.28 -13.29
CA ASN A 34 3.04 12.26 -12.29
C ASN A 34 4.12 12.56 -11.23
N GLN A 35 5.34 12.02 -11.33
CA GLN A 35 6.30 12.10 -10.25
C GLN A 35 6.67 13.54 -9.87
N ASP A 36 6.85 14.42 -10.85
CA ASP A 36 7.16 15.84 -10.58
C ASP A 36 6.00 16.54 -9.86
N LEU A 37 4.77 16.24 -10.28
CA LEU A 37 3.55 16.79 -9.67
C LEU A 37 3.39 16.30 -8.22
N VAL A 38 3.72 15.03 -7.95
CA VAL A 38 3.68 14.41 -6.62
C VAL A 38 4.77 14.99 -5.72
N ASN A 39 6.00 15.10 -6.22
CA ASN A 39 7.11 15.68 -5.48
C ASN A 39 6.82 17.13 -5.08
N ASP A 40 6.27 17.92 -6.00
CA ASP A 40 5.80 19.28 -5.72
C ASP A 40 4.74 19.29 -4.60
N ALA A 41 3.70 18.45 -4.73
CA ALA A 41 2.63 18.36 -3.74
C ALA A 41 3.14 17.97 -2.34
N ILE A 42 4.00 16.97 -2.23
CA ILE A 42 4.62 16.54 -0.97
C ILE A 42 5.44 17.69 -0.36
N SER A 43 6.20 18.44 -1.17
CA SER A 43 7.00 19.56 -0.68
C SER A 43 6.16 20.72 -0.11
N ARG A 44 4.96 20.91 -0.65
CA ARG A 44 4.01 21.95 -0.22
C ARG A 44 3.10 21.50 0.93
N PHE A 45 2.92 20.20 1.13
CA PHE A 45 2.01 19.63 2.12
C PHE A 45 2.17 20.21 3.54
N PRO A 46 3.39 20.30 4.13
CA PRO A 46 3.55 20.85 5.48
C PRO A 46 3.17 22.33 5.63
N LYS A 47 3.09 23.08 4.51
CA LYS A 47 2.78 24.52 4.51
C LYS A 47 1.32 24.81 4.16
N GLU A 48 0.72 23.99 3.30
CA GLU A 48 -0.62 24.22 2.76
C GLU A 48 -1.70 23.37 3.41
N ALA A 49 -1.35 22.18 3.92
CA ALA A 49 -2.32 21.30 4.55
C ALA A 49 -2.42 21.57 6.05
N ARG A 50 -3.66 21.57 6.55
CA ARG A 50 -3.90 21.49 7.99
C ARG A 50 -3.46 20.13 8.51
N ASP A 51 -3.08 20.08 9.79
CA ASP A 51 -2.76 18.81 10.45
C ASP A 51 -4.01 17.92 10.51
N PHE A 52 -4.03 16.90 9.66
CA PHE A 52 -5.16 15.98 9.55
C PHE A 52 -5.24 15.02 10.75
N ASN A 53 -4.15 14.82 11.51
CA ASN A 53 -4.14 13.92 12.66
C ASN A 53 -5.12 14.36 13.74
N LEU A 54 -5.34 15.67 13.85
CA LEU A 54 -6.30 16.26 14.78
C LEU A 54 -7.76 15.88 14.48
N PHE A 55 -8.05 15.44 13.26
CA PHE A 55 -9.39 15.07 12.81
C PHE A 55 -9.57 13.54 12.73
N LEU A 56 -8.56 12.75 13.09
CA LEU A 56 -8.67 11.29 13.17
C LEU A 56 -9.43 10.89 14.44
N ALA A 57 -10.61 10.31 14.26
CA ALA A 57 -11.43 9.74 15.32
C ALA A 57 -12.35 8.66 14.73
N ASP A 58 -12.79 7.73 15.57
CA ASP A 58 -13.93 6.88 15.25
C ASP A 58 -15.18 7.74 15.10
N TYR A 59 -16.04 7.39 14.14
CA TYR A 59 -17.18 8.19 13.78
C TYR A 59 -18.46 7.67 14.42
N GLU A 60 -19.03 8.47 15.32
CA GLU A 60 -20.31 8.18 15.96
C GLU A 60 -21.44 9.04 15.34
N PRO A 61 -22.61 8.44 15.04
CA PRO A 61 -23.75 9.21 14.57
C PRO A 61 -24.18 10.20 15.64
N CYS A 62 -24.44 11.45 15.25
CA CYS A 62 -24.72 12.56 16.19
C CYS A 62 -23.62 12.84 17.24
N GLY A 63 -22.42 12.25 17.14
CA GLY A 63 -21.25 12.59 17.95
C GLY A 63 -20.55 13.87 17.49
N ASP A 64 -19.37 14.18 18.05
CA ASP A 64 -18.52 15.28 17.60
C ASP A 64 -18.05 15.02 16.16
N TYR A 65 -18.56 15.81 15.23
CA TYR A 65 -18.40 15.57 13.81
C TYR A 65 -16.93 15.70 13.39
N LEU A 66 -16.26 14.57 13.14
CA LEU A 66 -14.84 14.51 12.72
C LEU A 66 -13.92 15.29 13.67
N ASN A 67 -14.22 15.27 14.97
CA ASN A 67 -13.49 15.99 16.01
C ASN A 67 -13.45 17.52 15.80
N TYR A 68 -14.46 18.10 15.15
CA TYR A 68 -14.51 19.54 14.86
C TYR A 68 -14.60 20.39 16.12
N GLY A 69 -15.24 19.91 17.19
CA GLY A 69 -15.35 20.62 18.45
C GLY A 69 -14.00 20.90 19.13
N ASN A 70 -13.00 20.05 18.91
CA ASN A 70 -11.64 20.27 19.43
C ASN A 70 -10.77 21.17 18.54
N ASN A 71 -11.15 21.36 17.28
CA ASN A 71 -10.25 21.85 16.23
C ASN A 71 -10.84 22.99 15.39
N LYS A 72 -11.84 23.70 15.92
CA LYS A 72 -12.53 24.80 15.23
C LYS A 72 -11.57 25.88 14.72
N GLU A 73 -10.57 26.26 15.52
CA GLU A 73 -9.53 27.24 15.16
C GLU A 73 -8.66 26.82 13.97
N ILE A 74 -8.54 25.51 13.72
CA ILE A 74 -7.75 24.94 12.63
C ILE A 74 -8.64 24.68 11.41
N LEU A 75 -9.93 24.44 11.62
CA LEU A 75 -10.90 24.22 10.57
C LEU A 75 -11.19 25.49 9.77
N PHE A 76 -11.23 26.66 10.43
CA PHE A 76 -11.60 27.93 9.80
C PHE A 76 -10.44 28.91 9.73
N ASN A 77 -10.22 29.49 8.55
CA ASN A 77 -9.46 30.73 8.45
C ASN A 77 -10.36 31.90 8.83
N PHE A 78 -10.40 32.26 10.11
CA PHE A 78 -11.26 33.34 10.62
C PHE A 78 -10.99 34.71 9.97
N LYS A 79 -9.83 34.92 9.34
CA LYS A 79 -9.53 36.15 8.60
C LYS A 79 -10.31 36.26 7.28
N GLU A 80 -10.76 35.14 6.74
CA GLU A 80 -11.56 35.07 5.50
C GLU A 80 -13.07 35.05 5.76
N LEU A 81 -13.47 34.92 7.02
CA LEU A 81 -14.87 34.93 7.44
C LEU A 81 -15.30 36.33 7.86
N LYS A 82 -16.54 36.69 7.51
CA LYS A 82 -17.24 37.85 8.07
C LYS A 82 -18.46 37.36 8.84
N PHE A 83 -18.53 37.67 10.11
CA PHE A 83 -19.69 37.39 10.93
C PHE A 83 -20.73 38.50 10.80
N ASP A 84 -22.01 38.13 10.77
CA ASP A 84 -23.08 39.11 10.95
C ASP A 84 -23.35 39.41 12.43
N ASN A 85 -24.32 40.27 12.71
CA ASN A 85 -24.66 40.71 14.06
C ASN A 85 -25.21 39.57 14.95
N GLU A 86 -25.61 38.45 14.35
CA GLU A 86 -26.10 37.25 15.05
C GLU A 86 -25.00 36.17 15.19
N GLY A 87 -23.77 36.47 14.76
CA GLY A 87 -22.63 35.54 14.84
C GLY A 87 -22.62 34.48 13.74
N MET A 88 -23.33 34.69 12.62
CA MET A 88 -23.35 33.74 11.50
C MET A 88 -22.20 34.01 10.53
N PRO A 89 -21.39 32.99 10.18
CA PRO A 89 -20.28 33.17 9.25
C PRO A 89 -20.76 33.38 7.81
N LYS A 90 -20.13 34.34 7.14
CA LYS A 90 -20.23 34.59 5.69
C LYS A 90 -18.85 34.49 5.06
N VAL A 91 -18.81 34.01 3.83
CA VAL A 91 -17.58 33.86 3.04
C VAL A 91 -17.59 34.86 1.89
N LYS A 92 -16.40 35.39 1.55
CA LYS A 92 -16.24 36.33 0.44
C LYS A 92 -16.27 35.59 -0.90
N TYR A 93 -17.14 36.04 -1.81
CA TYR A 93 -17.15 35.61 -3.22
C TYR A 93 -17.32 36.84 -4.12
N GLY A 94 -16.38 37.07 -5.03
CA GLY A 94 -16.30 38.35 -5.76
C GLY A 94 -16.24 39.53 -4.80
N GLU A 95 -17.10 40.53 -5.01
CA GLU A 95 -17.18 41.74 -4.18
C GLU A 95 -18.08 41.57 -2.93
N GLY A 96 -18.80 40.45 -2.81
CA GLY A 96 -19.83 40.26 -1.77
C GLY A 96 -19.46 39.23 -0.70
N TYR A 97 -20.21 39.27 0.42
CA TYR A 97 -20.17 38.26 1.47
C TYR A 97 -21.49 37.49 1.51
N TYR A 98 -21.41 36.17 1.41
CA TYR A 98 -22.58 35.32 1.28
C TYR A 98 -22.61 34.24 2.35
N TYR A 99 -23.82 33.84 2.74
CA TYR A 99 -24.00 32.61 3.48
C TYR A 99 -23.69 31.43 2.55
N ASN A 100 -22.74 30.60 2.96
CA ASN A 100 -22.36 29.38 2.27
C ASN A 100 -22.90 28.20 3.09
N PRO A 101 -23.75 27.31 2.52
CA PRO A 101 -24.37 26.22 3.27
C PRO A 101 -23.34 25.25 3.87
N VAL A 102 -22.22 24.97 3.19
CA VAL A 102 -21.13 24.15 3.74
C VAL A 102 -20.45 24.86 4.91
N THR A 103 -20.14 26.15 4.78
CA THR A 103 -19.51 26.91 5.88
C THR A 103 -20.42 26.99 7.11
N LEU A 104 -21.72 27.26 6.91
CA LEU A 104 -22.70 27.24 8.00
C LEU A 104 -22.81 25.85 8.62
N ALA A 105 -22.84 24.79 7.82
CA ALA A 105 -22.93 23.43 8.33
C ALA A 105 -21.69 23.05 9.15
N GLN A 106 -20.48 23.26 8.63
CA GLN A 106 -19.24 22.96 9.34
C GLN A 106 -19.12 23.79 10.63
N TYR A 107 -19.51 25.07 10.61
CA TYR A 107 -19.45 25.92 11.80
C TYR A 107 -20.49 25.52 12.84
N SER A 108 -21.69 25.14 12.39
CA SER A 108 -22.72 24.55 13.26
C SER A 108 -22.21 23.26 13.91
N LEU A 109 -21.60 22.37 13.14
CA LEU A 109 -21.05 21.09 13.62
C LEU A 109 -19.89 21.28 14.61
N SER A 110 -19.01 22.26 14.41
CA SER A 110 -17.96 22.56 15.40
C SER A 110 -18.54 23.13 16.70
N VAL A 111 -19.52 24.03 16.61
CA VAL A 111 -20.23 24.58 17.78
C VAL A 111 -21.02 23.51 18.53
N TYR A 112 -21.59 22.53 17.83
CA TYR A 112 -22.19 21.35 18.43
C TYR A 112 -21.15 20.46 19.15
N GLY A 113 -19.97 20.28 18.55
CA GLY A 113 -18.86 19.57 19.18
C GLY A 113 -18.34 20.25 20.45
N GLU A 114 -18.39 21.58 20.53
CA GLU A 114 -18.15 22.36 21.76
C GLU A 114 -19.24 22.06 22.82
N TYR A 115 -20.52 22.01 22.39
CA TYR A 115 -21.65 21.71 23.28
C TYR A 115 -21.52 20.32 23.93
N LEU A 116 -21.13 19.29 23.16
CA LEU A 116 -20.91 17.95 23.69
C LEU A 116 -19.81 17.89 24.76
N LYS A 117 -18.92 18.88 24.80
CA LYS A 117 -17.86 19.01 25.81
C LYS A 117 -18.28 19.83 27.03
N GLY A 118 -19.54 20.27 27.09
CA GLY A 118 -20.08 21.04 28.22
C GLY A 118 -20.05 22.56 28.04
N GLU A 119 -19.60 23.07 26.88
CA GLU A 119 -19.67 24.50 26.59
C GLU A 119 -21.13 24.96 26.41
N ASN A 120 -21.43 26.20 26.81
CA ASN A 120 -22.78 26.76 26.70
C ASN A 120 -23.08 27.25 25.26
N THR A 121 -23.01 26.34 24.28
CA THR A 121 -23.12 26.65 22.84
C THR A 121 -24.34 26.04 22.16
N LYS A 122 -25.20 25.32 22.90
CA LYS A 122 -26.42 24.68 22.38
C LYS A 122 -27.32 25.64 21.60
N GLU A 123 -27.59 26.82 22.16
CA GLU A 123 -28.45 27.81 21.50
C GLU A 123 -27.79 28.36 20.22
N ASN A 124 -26.48 28.59 20.24
CA ASN A 124 -25.73 29.04 19.07
C ASN A 124 -25.77 27.99 17.95
N PHE A 125 -25.58 26.72 18.28
CA PHE A 125 -25.72 25.61 17.33
C PHE A 125 -27.10 25.63 16.64
N LEU A 126 -28.18 25.72 17.42
CA LEU A 126 -29.55 25.72 16.90
C LEU A 126 -29.86 26.97 16.07
N LYS A 127 -29.34 28.14 16.45
CA LYS A 127 -29.45 29.38 15.65
C LYS A 127 -28.79 29.22 14.28
N ILE A 128 -27.60 28.62 14.22
CA ILE A 128 -26.90 28.37 12.95
C ILE A 128 -27.65 27.31 12.13
N ALA A 129 -28.19 26.26 12.76
CA ALA A 129 -29.01 25.27 12.08
C ALA A 129 -30.28 25.89 11.46
N ASP A 130 -30.97 26.77 12.20
CA ASP A 130 -32.11 27.53 11.69
C ASP A 130 -31.70 28.47 10.55
N LYS A 131 -30.53 29.09 10.64
CA LYS A 131 -29.99 29.89 9.54
C LYS A 131 -29.74 29.05 8.29
N LEU A 132 -29.19 27.85 8.44
CA LEU A 132 -28.96 26.91 7.34
C LEU A 132 -30.28 26.52 6.66
N LEU A 133 -31.36 26.29 7.44
CA LEU A 133 -32.69 26.00 6.89
C LEU A 133 -33.23 27.11 5.97
N THR A 134 -32.88 28.38 6.21
CA THR A 134 -33.28 29.48 5.32
C THR A 134 -32.70 29.38 3.91
N LEU A 135 -31.69 28.53 3.70
CA LEU A 135 -31.09 28.26 2.40
C LEU A 135 -31.71 27.05 1.69
N GLN A 136 -32.61 26.30 2.33
CA GLN A 136 -33.27 25.15 1.73
C GLN A 136 -34.45 25.58 0.86
N ASP A 137 -34.51 25.11 -0.37
CA ASP A 137 -35.65 25.34 -1.26
C ASP A 137 -36.80 24.34 -1.01
N SER A 138 -37.92 24.52 -1.72
CA SER A 138 -39.10 23.66 -1.60
C SER A 138 -38.86 22.21 -2.03
N ARG A 139 -37.83 21.94 -2.84
CA ARG A 139 -37.43 20.60 -3.30
C ARG A 139 -36.50 19.92 -2.30
N GLY A 140 -35.98 20.66 -1.32
CA GLY A 140 -35.06 20.17 -0.29
C GLY A 140 -33.59 20.51 -0.51
N GLY A 141 -33.25 21.21 -1.61
CA GLY A 141 -31.87 21.55 -1.92
C GLY A 141 -31.39 22.78 -1.15
N PHE A 142 -30.27 22.64 -0.44
CA PHE A 142 -29.52 23.79 0.10
C PHE A 142 -28.82 24.59 -1.00
N LEU A 143 -29.22 25.85 -1.16
CA LEU A 143 -28.83 26.71 -2.26
C LEU A 143 -27.61 27.59 -1.93
N TYR A 144 -26.73 27.73 -2.92
CA TYR A 144 -25.71 28.76 -2.94
C TYR A 144 -26.22 29.99 -3.67
N ASN A 145 -26.54 31.06 -2.93
CA ASN A 145 -27.17 32.28 -3.47
C ASN A 145 -26.17 33.28 -4.07
N PHE A 146 -25.12 32.78 -4.72
CA PHE A 146 -24.09 33.56 -5.39
C PHE A 146 -23.57 32.83 -6.63
N GLN A 147 -22.98 33.57 -7.56
CA GLN A 147 -22.36 33.00 -8.76
C GLN A 147 -21.01 32.37 -8.43
N TRP A 148 -20.71 31.21 -9.03
CA TRP A 148 -19.43 30.52 -8.84
C TRP A 148 -18.92 29.89 -10.13
N ARG A 149 -17.61 29.97 -10.36
CA ARG A 149 -16.93 29.31 -11.48
C ARG A 149 -16.18 28.08 -10.96
N TYR A 150 -16.71 26.90 -11.25
CA TYR A 150 -15.92 25.68 -11.07
C TYR A 150 -14.92 25.52 -12.23
N TYR A 151 -13.64 25.28 -11.90
CA TYR A 151 -12.55 25.29 -12.89
C TYR A 151 -12.68 24.25 -14.01
N LEU A 152 -13.50 23.20 -13.83
CA LEU A 152 -13.78 22.21 -14.87
C LEU A 152 -14.96 22.55 -15.77
N ASN A 153 -15.70 23.61 -15.47
CA ASN A 153 -16.81 24.06 -16.29
C ASN A 153 -16.38 25.17 -17.24
N ASN A 154 -16.97 25.17 -18.43
CA ASN A 154 -16.86 26.27 -19.37
C ASN A 154 -17.92 27.37 -19.13
N TYR A 155 -18.82 27.18 -18.16
CA TYR A 155 -19.87 28.12 -17.75
C TYR A 155 -19.82 28.40 -16.24
N ASP A 156 -20.51 29.47 -15.85
CA ASP A 156 -20.65 29.89 -14.46
C ASP A 156 -21.95 29.33 -13.87
N TYR A 157 -21.88 28.86 -12.63
CA TYR A 157 -23.09 28.55 -11.89
C TYR A 157 -23.82 29.83 -11.53
N LYS A 158 -25.10 29.91 -11.91
CA LYS A 158 -25.97 31.00 -11.48
C LYS A 158 -26.33 30.84 -10.00
N PRO A 159 -26.63 31.94 -9.27
CA PRO A 159 -27.19 31.87 -7.93
C PRO A 159 -28.36 30.87 -7.85
N GLY A 160 -28.41 30.09 -6.78
CA GLY A 160 -29.34 28.96 -6.64
C GLY A 160 -28.75 27.60 -7.06
N TRP A 161 -27.43 27.52 -7.30
CA TRP A 161 -26.77 26.24 -7.54
C TRP A 161 -26.66 25.41 -6.26
N VAL A 162 -26.42 24.11 -6.41
CA VAL A 162 -26.44 23.11 -5.33
C VAL A 162 -25.19 22.23 -5.37
N SER A 163 -24.88 21.63 -4.22
CA SER A 163 -23.77 20.68 -4.05
C SER A 163 -24.22 19.48 -3.22
N ALA A 164 -23.78 18.27 -3.58
CA ALA A 164 -23.97 17.10 -2.74
C ALA A 164 -23.31 17.25 -1.36
N MET A 165 -22.11 17.84 -1.29
CA MET A 165 -21.42 18.09 -0.02
C MET A 165 -22.26 18.94 0.93
N ALA A 166 -22.92 19.97 0.40
CA ALA A 166 -23.85 20.79 1.18
C ALA A 166 -25.04 19.98 1.70
N GLN A 167 -25.66 19.12 0.88
CA GLN A 167 -26.77 18.27 1.32
C GLN A 167 -26.33 17.30 2.42
N GLY A 168 -25.17 16.65 2.24
CA GLY A 168 -24.60 15.71 3.19
C GLY A 168 -24.36 16.33 4.55
N GLN A 169 -23.60 17.43 4.59
CA GLN A 169 -23.30 18.09 5.86
C GLN A 169 -24.55 18.73 6.50
N ALA A 170 -25.52 19.18 5.70
CA ALA A 170 -26.80 19.63 6.23
C ALA A 170 -27.58 18.48 6.89
N LEU A 171 -27.60 17.28 6.30
CA LEU A 171 -28.20 16.09 6.97
C LEU A 171 -27.55 15.85 8.34
N SER A 172 -26.22 15.94 8.43
CA SER A 172 -25.49 15.81 9.69
C SER A 172 -25.88 16.86 10.74
N VAL A 173 -26.07 18.12 10.34
CA VAL A 173 -26.55 19.19 11.22
C VAL A 173 -27.98 18.92 11.68
N LEU A 174 -28.86 18.56 10.75
CA LEU A 174 -30.28 18.35 11.02
C LEU A 174 -30.52 17.12 11.90
N ALA A 175 -29.73 16.06 11.75
CA ALA A 175 -29.78 14.89 12.62
C ALA A 175 -29.50 15.30 14.08
N ARG A 176 -28.41 16.03 14.31
CA ARG A 176 -28.03 16.55 15.63
C ARG A 176 -29.05 17.55 16.20
N ALA A 177 -29.57 18.44 15.35
CA ALA A 177 -30.58 19.42 15.77
C ALA A 177 -31.90 18.74 16.17
N TYR A 178 -32.30 17.70 15.44
CA TYR A 178 -33.46 16.89 15.80
C TYR A 178 -33.22 16.11 17.09
N GLU A 179 -32.08 15.42 17.21
CA GLU A 179 -31.71 14.63 18.40
C GLU A 179 -31.82 15.44 19.69
N ILE A 180 -31.30 16.67 19.71
CA ILE A 180 -31.33 17.51 20.92
C ILE A 180 -32.73 18.08 21.22
N THR A 181 -33.58 18.26 20.20
CA THR A 181 -34.80 19.10 20.34
C THR A 181 -36.11 18.36 20.16
N GLY A 182 -36.12 17.20 19.49
CA GLY A 182 -37.33 16.53 19.00
C GLY A 182 -38.16 17.38 18.01
N ASN A 183 -37.64 18.51 17.52
CA ASN A 183 -38.44 19.44 16.73
C ASN A 183 -38.61 18.95 15.29
N LYS A 184 -39.86 18.63 14.92
CA LYS A 184 -40.24 18.09 13.61
C LYS A 184 -39.79 18.94 12.42
N LYS A 185 -39.54 20.24 12.59
CA LYS A 185 -39.01 21.09 11.49
C LYS A 185 -37.69 20.55 10.93
N TYR A 186 -36.79 20.05 11.79
CA TYR A 186 -35.51 19.48 11.37
C TYR A 186 -35.70 18.13 10.70
N LEU A 187 -36.63 17.31 11.23
CA LEU A 187 -37.01 16.03 10.64
C LEU A 187 -37.56 16.19 9.21
N GLU A 188 -38.49 17.13 9.03
CA GLU A 188 -39.07 17.45 7.73
C GLU A 188 -38.03 17.99 6.74
N ALA A 189 -37.18 18.91 7.19
CA ALA A 189 -36.11 19.46 6.37
C ALA A 189 -35.09 18.39 5.94
N GLY A 190 -34.69 17.50 6.84
CA GLY A 190 -33.73 16.46 6.50
C GLY A 190 -34.32 15.39 5.60
N ASN A 191 -35.61 15.07 5.74
CA ASN A 191 -36.33 14.21 4.78
C ASN A 191 -36.35 14.82 3.37
N LYS A 192 -36.53 16.13 3.25
CA LYS A 192 -36.42 16.84 1.96
C LYS A 192 -34.99 16.81 1.42
N ALA A 193 -33.99 17.07 2.28
CA ALA A 193 -32.58 17.05 1.91
C ALA A 193 -32.13 15.67 1.41
N LEU A 194 -32.53 14.59 2.09
CA LEU A 194 -32.27 13.21 1.66
C LEU A 194 -32.89 12.93 0.31
N ASN A 195 -34.18 13.24 0.12
CA ASN A 195 -34.86 13.03 -1.16
C ASN A 195 -34.16 13.80 -2.29
N PHE A 196 -33.67 15.01 -2.02
CA PHE A 196 -32.92 15.81 -2.98
C PHE A 196 -31.55 15.18 -3.30
N LEU A 197 -30.81 14.73 -2.28
CA LEU A 197 -29.50 14.07 -2.42
C LEU A 197 -29.57 12.83 -3.32
N ILE A 198 -30.60 11.99 -3.14
CA ILE A 198 -30.80 10.78 -3.94
C ILE A 198 -31.56 11.01 -5.25
N THR A 199 -31.94 12.26 -5.56
CA THR A 199 -32.59 12.59 -6.83
C THR A 199 -31.53 12.67 -7.93
N PRO A 200 -31.71 11.99 -9.08
CA PRO A 200 -30.79 12.09 -10.20
C PRO A 200 -30.59 13.53 -10.70
N ILE A 201 -29.39 13.85 -11.18
CA ILE A 201 -29.08 15.16 -11.80
C ILE A 201 -30.07 15.49 -12.94
N SER A 202 -30.47 14.49 -13.74
CA SER A 202 -31.45 14.66 -14.81
C SER A 202 -32.85 15.07 -14.33
N LYS A 203 -33.14 14.89 -13.04
CA LYS A 203 -34.37 15.32 -12.36
C LYS A 203 -34.16 16.54 -11.45
N GLY A 204 -33.00 17.20 -11.56
CA GLY A 204 -32.67 18.41 -10.81
C GLY A 204 -32.09 18.18 -9.41
N GLY A 205 -31.70 16.95 -9.06
CA GLY A 205 -30.94 16.64 -7.84
C GLY A 205 -29.43 16.61 -8.07
N VAL A 206 -28.70 15.86 -7.25
CA VAL A 206 -27.21 15.79 -7.26
C VAL A 206 -26.65 14.38 -7.47
N MET A 207 -27.50 13.35 -7.57
CA MET A 207 -27.04 11.97 -7.77
C MET A 207 -26.70 11.69 -9.24
N ALA A 208 -25.52 11.13 -9.47
CA ALA A 208 -25.03 10.66 -10.75
C ALA A 208 -24.73 9.15 -10.70
N ASN A 209 -24.20 8.63 -11.80
CA ASN A 209 -23.59 7.30 -11.85
C ASN A 209 -22.14 7.37 -12.37
N LEU A 210 -21.40 6.29 -12.19
CA LEU A 210 -20.00 6.18 -12.57
C LEU A 210 -19.79 5.73 -14.04
N GLY A 211 -20.83 5.79 -14.88
CA GLY A 211 -20.77 5.36 -16.28
C GLY A 211 -19.80 6.18 -17.14
N SER A 212 -19.56 7.46 -16.80
CA SER A 212 -18.56 8.29 -17.49
C SER A 212 -17.12 7.94 -17.08
N LEU A 213 -16.93 7.25 -15.94
CA LEU A 213 -15.63 6.73 -15.53
C LEU A 213 -15.34 5.38 -16.20
N SER A 214 -16.31 4.46 -16.17
CA SER A 214 -16.22 3.16 -16.80
C SER A 214 -17.60 2.57 -17.06
N SER A 215 -17.77 1.90 -18.20
CA SER A 215 -19.02 1.24 -18.57
C SER A 215 -19.42 0.13 -17.58
N SER A 216 -18.46 -0.53 -16.93
CA SER A 216 -18.73 -1.54 -15.89
C SER A 216 -19.29 -0.95 -14.60
N LEU A 217 -19.09 0.35 -14.37
CA LEU A 217 -19.53 1.07 -13.16
C LEU A 217 -20.82 1.88 -13.38
N LYS A 218 -21.49 1.74 -14.54
CA LYS A 218 -22.68 2.54 -14.88
C LYS A 218 -23.86 2.44 -13.91
N ASN A 219 -23.90 1.36 -13.11
CA ASN A 219 -24.95 1.13 -12.11
C ASN A 219 -24.54 1.60 -10.71
N ASN A 220 -23.27 1.96 -10.51
CA ASN A 220 -22.77 2.49 -9.26
C ASN A 220 -23.11 3.98 -9.13
N ILE A 221 -23.65 4.36 -7.98
CA ILE A 221 -24.04 5.74 -7.67
C ILE A 221 -22.86 6.60 -7.22
N ILE A 222 -22.98 7.90 -7.41
CA ILE A 222 -22.11 8.90 -6.79
C ILE A 222 -22.90 10.20 -6.58
N PHE A 223 -22.54 10.99 -5.57
CA PHE A 223 -23.16 12.29 -5.32
C PHE A 223 -22.18 13.40 -5.72
N GLU A 224 -22.54 14.20 -6.73
CA GLU A 224 -21.63 15.21 -7.30
C GLU A 224 -21.57 16.46 -6.41
N GLU A 225 -20.35 16.83 -5.99
CA GLU A 225 -20.12 18.11 -5.31
C GLU A 225 -20.43 19.29 -6.23
N TYR A 226 -20.05 19.19 -7.50
CA TYR A 226 -20.24 20.21 -8.52
C TYR A 226 -20.95 19.61 -9.73
N ILE A 227 -22.24 19.92 -9.92
CA ILE A 227 -23.01 19.40 -11.05
C ILE A 227 -22.39 19.89 -12.36
N SER A 228 -22.04 18.98 -13.27
CA SER A 228 -21.50 19.34 -14.58
C SER A 228 -22.06 18.43 -15.68
N HIS A 229 -21.92 18.84 -16.95
CA HIS A 229 -22.42 18.04 -18.08
C HIS A 229 -21.77 16.67 -18.17
N VAL A 230 -20.47 16.61 -17.89
CA VAL A 230 -19.71 15.37 -17.73
C VAL A 230 -19.23 15.33 -16.28
N PRO A 231 -19.73 14.39 -15.46
CA PRO A 231 -19.39 14.29 -14.04
C PRO A 231 -17.88 14.36 -13.77
N THR A 232 -17.52 15.03 -12.69
CA THR A 232 -16.12 15.25 -12.32
C THR A 232 -15.68 14.40 -11.15
N TYR A 233 -16.63 13.83 -10.39
CA TYR A 233 -16.36 12.88 -9.31
C TYR A 233 -15.38 13.49 -8.29
N THR A 234 -15.81 14.54 -7.57
CA THR A 234 -15.01 15.15 -6.50
C THR A 234 -15.07 14.28 -5.24
N LEU A 235 -13.91 13.87 -4.71
CA LEU A 235 -13.83 12.79 -3.73
C LEU A 235 -14.36 13.17 -2.34
N ASN A 236 -13.90 14.29 -1.78
CA ASN A 236 -14.32 14.74 -0.45
C ASN A 236 -15.84 14.99 -0.41
N GLY A 237 -16.42 15.64 -1.42
CA GLY A 237 -17.85 15.93 -1.44
C GLY A 237 -18.69 14.66 -1.46
N PHE A 238 -18.23 13.62 -2.16
CA PHE A 238 -18.87 12.32 -2.11
C PHE A 238 -18.80 11.71 -0.70
N MET A 239 -17.61 11.66 -0.08
CA MET A 239 -17.43 11.08 1.26
C MET A 239 -18.20 11.85 2.36
N PHE A 240 -18.24 13.18 2.30
CA PHE A 240 -19.09 13.98 3.20
C PHE A 240 -20.58 13.70 3.01
N SER A 241 -21.02 13.42 1.77
CA SER A 241 -22.40 13.01 1.51
C SER A 241 -22.73 11.66 2.15
N LEU A 242 -21.76 10.72 2.17
CA LEU A 242 -21.93 9.42 2.83
C LEU A 242 -22.05 9.56 4.35
N LEU A 243 -21.25 10.42 4.99
CA LEU A 243 -21.40 10.69 6.43
C LEU A 243 -22.79 11.28 6.76
N GLY A 244 -23.28 12.20 5.92
CA GLY A 244 -24.64 12.74 6.07
C GLY A 244 -25.75 11.69 5.95
N LEU A 245 -25.60 10.74 5.01
CA LEU A 245 -26.52 9.60 4.88
C LEU A 245 -26.45 8.69 6.11
N TYR A 246 -25.26 8.42 6.63
CA TYR A 246 -25.07 7.61 7.84
C TYR A 246 -25.69 8.26 9.08
N ASP A 247 -25.44 9.55 9.30
CA ASP A 247 -26.09 10.29 10.39
C ASP A 247 -27.61 10.23 10.26
N TRP A 248 -28.16 10.46 9.06
CA TRP A 248 -29.61 10.45 8.86
C TRP A 248 -30.23 9.05 8.97
N ALA A 249 -29.48 8.01 8.64
CA ALA A 249 -29.88 6.62 8.86
C ALA A 249 -29.98 6.27 10.35
N ASN A 250 -29.40 7.07 11.25
CA ASN A 250 -29.46 6.84 12.68
C ASN A 250 -30.47 7.73 13.41
N VAL A 251 -31.29 8.51 12.69
CA VAL A 251 -32.39 9.28 13.27
C VAL A 251 -33.63 8.38 13.44
N ASP A 252 -34.07 8.15 14.68
CA ASP A 252 -35.09 7.14 15.02
C ASP A 252 -36.49 7.39 14.43
N ASP A 253 -36.97 8.64 14.45
CA ASP A 253 -38.31 9.01 13.96
C ASP A 253 -38.33 9.31 12.44
N SER A 254 -37.24 8.97 11.73
CA SER A 254 -37.17 9.13 10.29
C SER A 254 -37.84 7.97 9.57
N ASN A 255 -39.02 8.21 8.98
CA ASN A 255 -39.66 7.30 8.01
C ASN A 255 -38.77 7.01 6.78
N LYS A 256 -37.58 7.63 6.69
CA LYS A 256 -36.59 7.47 5.62
C LYS A 256 -35.27 6.85 6.07
N LYS A 257 -35.15 6.40 7.33
CA LYS A 257 -33.97 5.69 7.87
C LYS A 257 -33.43 4.61 6.92
N ASN A 258 -34.29 3.65 6.55
CA ASN A 258 -33.93 2.57 5.61
C ASN A 258 -33.52 3.08 4.22
N THR A 259 -34.03 4.23 3.79
CA THR A 259 -33.62 4.84 2.51
C THR A 259 -32.20 5.41 2.62
N ALA A 260 -31.91 6.16 3.69
CA ALA A 260 -30.58 6.71 3.93
C ALA A 260 -29.53 5.59 4.04
N GLU A 261 -29.82 4.54 4.81
CA GLU A 261 -28.95 3.38 4.97
C GLU A 261 -28.67 2.67 3.64
N LYS A 262 -29.70 2.44 2.82
CA LYS A 262 -29.55 1.84 1.48
C LYS A 262 -28.57 2.63 0.63
N TYR A 263 -28.72 3.95 0.56
CA TYR A 263 -27.88 4.80 -0.27
C TYR A 263 -26.48 5.02 0.31
N PHE A 264 -26.32 4.95 1.63
CA PHE A 264 -25.02 4.87 2.27
C PHE A 264 -24.27 3.62 1.82
N ASN A 265 -24.89 2.44 1.94
CA ASN A 265 -24.27 1.16 1.57
C ASN A 265 -23.91 1.08 0.07
N GLU A 266 -24.81 1.52 -0.81
CA GLU A 266 -24.52 1.63 -2.26
C GLU A 266 -23.39 2.63 -2.54
N GLY A 267 -23.33 3.72 -1.76
CA GLY A 267 -22.27 4.72 -1.84
C GLY A 267 -20.90 4.19 -1.41
N ILE A 268 -20.82 3.43 -0.31
CA ILE A 268 -19.59 2.75 0.14
C ILE A 268 -19.10 1.77 -0.93
N LYS A 269 -20.01 0.96 -1.49
CA LYS A 269 -19.69 0.04 -2.60
C LYS A 269 -19.16 0.74 -3.84
N SER A 270 -19.65 1.95 -4.14
CA SER A 270 -19.09 2.78 -5.21
C SER A 270 -17.72 3.34 -4.85
N LEU A 271 -17.56 3.85 -3.63
CA LEU A 271 -16.31 4.46 -3.15
C LEU A 271 -15.14 3.48 -3.24
N THR A 272 -15.28 2.27 -2.69
CA THR A 272 -14.22 1.25 -2.68
C THR A 272 -13.78 0.83 -4.10
N GLN A 273 -14.67 0.93 -5.09
CA GLN A 273 -14.34 0.65 -6.49
C GLN A 273 -13.57 1.77 -7.18
N ILE A 274 -13.65 3.01 -6.67
CA ILE A 274 -13.09 4.19 -7.33
C ILE A 274 -11.85 4.79 -6.65
N LEU A 275 -11.52 4.43 -5.40
CA LEU A 275 -10.34 4.98 -4.68
C LEU A 275 -9.03 4.85 -5.46
N LYS A 276 -8.86 3.75 -6.19
CA LYS A 276 -7.69 3.53 -7.07
C LYS A 276 -7.48 4.60 -8.13
N TYR A 277 -8.55 5.25 -8.60
CA TYR A 277 -8.44 6.32 -9.59
C TYR A 277 -8.00 7.65 -8.96
N TYR A 278 -8.11 7.83 -7.64
CA TYR A 278 -7.65 9.04 -6.98
C TYR A 278 -6.21 8.98 -6.52
N ASP A 279 -5.67 7.78 -6.27
CA ASP A 279 -4.25 7.58 -6.03
C ASP A 279 -3.47 7.82 -7.34
N ILE A 280 -2.73 8.93 -7.39
CA ILE A 280 -2.00 9.31 -8.61
C ILE A 280 -0.52 8.96 -8.57
N GLY A 281 0.03 8.61 -7.42
CA GLY A 281 1.47 8.86 -7.31
C GLY A 281 2.27 8.51 -6.08
N GLY A 282 1.65 8.37 -4.91
CA GLY A 282 2.26 9.01 -3.73
C GLY A 282 1.55 10.29 -3.31
N PHE A 283 0.35 10.55 -3.87
CA PHE A 283 -0.56 11.60 -3.44
C PHE A 283 -1.97 11.31 -3.98
N THR A 284 -2.97 12.06 -3.54
CA THR A 284 -4.34 11.98 -4.08
C THR A 284 -4.67 13.15 -4.99
N CYS A 285 -5.36 12.91 -6.11
CA CYS A 285 -6.05 13.99 -6.81
C CYS A 285 -7.40 14.33 -6.14
N TYR A 286 -7.88 15.54 -6.39
CA TYR A 286 -9.11 16.08 -5.81
C TYR A 286 -10.38 15.51 -6.48
N ASP A 287 -10.30 15.30 -7.80
CA ASP A 287 -11.39 14.89 -8.67
C ASP A 287 -10.86 13.99 -9.81
N LEU A 288 -11.76 13.34 -10.55
CA LEU A 288 -11.42 12.50 -11.71
C LEU A 288 -11.63 13.19 -13.06
N GLY A 289 -11.69 14.52 -13.09
CA GLY A 289 -11.83 15.30 -14.32
C GLY A 289 -10.70 15.07 -15.33
N TYR A 290 -9.52 14.64 -14.88
CA TYR A 290 -8.43 14.22 -15.77
C TYR A 290 -8.74 12.95 -16.57
N ILE A 291 -9.61 12.08 -16.05
CA ILE A 291 -10.13 10.92 -16.76
C ILE A 291 -11.36 11.32 -17.57
N THR A 292 -12.39 11.89 -16.92
CA THR A 292 -13.71 12.08 -17.53
C THR A 292 -13.75 13.18 -18.57
N LYS A 293 -12.91 14.22 -18.42
CA LYS A 293 -12.79 15.34 -19.37
C LYS A 293 -11.48 15.31 -20.17
N ASN A 294 -10.74 14.20 -20.12
CA ASN A 294 -9.48 13.99 -20.86
C ASN A 294 -8.45 15.13 -20.67
N ARG A 295 -8.34 15.67 -19.45
CA ARG A 295 -7.32 16.69 -19.15
C ARG A 295 -5.93 16.07 -19.15
N GLU A 296 -4.94 16.93 -19.38
CA GLU A 296 -3.54 16.50 -19.41
C GLU A 296 -3.01 16.07 -18.04
N LYS A 297 -3.45 16.70 -16.94
CA LYS A 297 -2.92 16.43 -15.60
C LYS A 297 -4.03 16.28 -14.56
N PRO A 298 -3.86 15.37 -13.57
CA PRO A 298 -4.69 15.34 -12.37
C PRO A 298 -4.66 16.68 -11.63
N HIS A 299 -5.76 17.06 -11.01
CA HIS A 299 -5.82 18.24 -10.16
C HIS A 299 -5.46 17.86 -8.72
N ILE A 300 -4.40 18.47 -8.19
CA ILE A 300 -4.01 18.34 -6.80
C ILE A 300 -4.43 19.58 -6.04
N ALA A 301 -5.25 19.38 -5.01
CA ALA A 301 -5.51 20.37 -3.98
C ALA A 301 -4.87 19.85 -2.68
N VAL A 302 -3.70 20.38 -2.31
CA VAL A 302 -2.81 19.78 -1.30
C VAL A 302 -3.49 19.58 0.05
N ASN A 303 -4.21 20.60 0.53
CA ASN A 303 -4.96 20.52 1.79
C ASN A 303 -6.02 19.39 1.78
N TYR A 304 -6.59 19.05 0.62
CA TYR A 304 -7.62 18.01 0.53
C TYR A 304 -7.08 16.58 0.61
N HIS A 305 -5.78 16.38 0.46
CA HIS A 305 -5.19 15.07 0.74
C HIS A 305 -5.38 14.67 2.21
N GLY A 306 -5.13 15.60 3.14
CA GLY A 306 -5.45 15.41 4.55
C GLY A 306 -6.94 15.18 4.81
N VAL A 307 -7.81 15.87 4.04
CA VAL A 307 -9.27 15.67 4.08
C VAL A 307 -9.68 14.27 3.67
N HIS A 308 -9.08 13.74 2.61
CA HIS A 308 -9.35 12.38 2.18
C HIS A 308 -8.93 11.36 3.24
N ILE A 309 -7.80 11.58 3.90
CA ILE A 309 -7.27 10.68 4.94
C ILE A 309 -8.26 10.55 6.12
N TYR A 310 -8.66 11.66 6.76
CA TYR A 310 -9.55 11.55 7.93
C TYR A 310 -10.98 11.13 7.56
N LEU A 311 -11.46 11.41 6.34
CA LEU A 311 -12.75 10.93 5.88
C LEU A 311 -12.75 9.41 5.62
N LEU A 312 -11.65 8.87 5.07
CA LEU A 312 -11.49 7.43 4.94
C LEU A 312 -11.44 6.75 6.31
N ASN A 313 -10.74 7.33 7.29
CA ASN A 313 -10.73 6.83 8.66
C ASN A 313 -12.15 6.78 9.25
N ALA A 314 -12.90 7.87 9.13
CA ALA A 314 -14.27 7.94 9.62
C ALA A 314 -15.16 6.86 8.97
N LEU A 315 -15.14 6.75 7.64
CA LEU A 315 -15.94 5.74 6.93
C LEU A 315 -15.49 4.31 7.24
N TYR A 316 -14.19 4.09 7.45
CA TYR A 316 -13.68 2.81 7.92
C TYR A 316 -14.22 2.46 9.32
N SER A 317 -14.17 3.39 10.29
CA SER A 317 -14.67 3.14 11.65
C SER A 317 -16.16 2.76 11.69
N ILE A 318 -16.95 3.25 10.71
CA ILE A 318 -18.37 2.89 10.56
C ILE A 318 -18.54 1.50 9.94
N THR A 319 -17.80 1.21 8.87
CA THR A 319 -18.09 0.08 7.98
C THR A 319 -17.25 -1.16 8.28
N ASN A 320 -16.11 -0.98 8.96
CA ASN A 320 -15.02 -1.94 9.05
C ASN A 320 -14.56 -2.44 7.66
N ASP A 321 -14.76 -1.64 6.60
CA ASP A 321 -14.39 -2.03 5.24
C ASP A 321 -12.87 -1.96 5.04
N ARG A 322 -12.29 -3.10 4.69
CA ARG A 322 -10.84 -3.24 4.59
C ARG A 322 -10.22 -2.39 3.47
N ILE A 323 -10.93 -2.15 2.36
CA ILE A 323 -10.39 -1.35 1.26
C ILE A 323 -10.25 0.11 1.73
N LEU A 324 -11.21 0.61 2.50
CA LEU A 324 -11.11 1.96 3.09
C LEU A 324 -9.91 2.08 4.02
N TYR A 325 -9.68 1.08 4.88
CA TYR A 325 -8.53 1.06 5.80
C TYR A 325 -7.19 1.03 5.05
N ASP A 326 -7.05 0.16 4.05
CA ASP A 326 -5.82 0.04 3.27
C ASP A 326 -5.49 1.36 2.55
N TYR A 327 -6.49 2.07 2.00
CA TYR A 327 -6.29 3.37 1.38
C TYR A 327 -6.01 4.49 2.39
N TYR A 328 -6.68 4.48 3.55
CA TYR A 328 -6.39 5.39 4.65
C TYR A 328 -4.91 5.29 5.05
N LYS A 329 -4.45 4.07 5.34
CA LYS A 329 -3.07 3.78 5.75
C LYS A 329 -2.07 4.16 4.67
N LEU A 330 -2.35 3.81 3.41
CA LEU A 330 -1.47 4.11 2.28
C LEU A 330 -1.34 5.62 2.04
N TRP A 331 -2.46 6.35 2.03
CA TRP A 331 -2.44 7.80 1.77
C TRP A 331 -1.83 8.58 2.91
N LYS A 332 -2.10 8.19 4.16
CA LYS A 332 -1.40 8.74 5.33
C LYS A 332 0.12 8.56 5.21
N ALA A 333 0.57 7.37 4.80
CA ALA A 333 1.99 7.06 4.67
C ALA A 333 2.71 7.85 3.56
N TYR A 334 2.00 8.43 2.59
CA TYR A 334 2.64 9.24 1.54
C TYR A 334 3.18 10.58 2.02
N VAL A 335 2.59 11.12 3.08
CA VAL A 335 2.98 12.40 3.68
C VAL A 335 3.63 12.21 5.05
N ASP A 336 3.87 10.96 5.44
CA ASP A 336 4.58 10.61 6.65
C ASP A 336 6.09 10.80 6.45
N THR A 337 6.68 11.69 7.25
CA THR A 337 8.10 12.02 7.22
C THR A 337 8.95 11.14 8.12
N THR A 338 8.35 10.16 8.80
CA THR A 338 9.07 9.23 9.67
C THR A 338 10.10 8.43 8.87
N GLU A 339 11.36 8.52 9.27
CA GLU A 339 12.42 7.74 8.66
C GLU A 339 12.34 6.27 9.06
N VAL A 340 12.83 5.42 8.16
CA VAL A 340 12.79 3.96 8.30
C VAL A 340 14.22 3.44 8.39
N ASP A 341 14.49 2.60 9.39
CA ASP A 341 15.75 1.88 9.50
C ASP A 341 16.01 1.10 8.21
N ARG A 342 17.20 1.26 7.63
CA ARG A 342 17.49 0.74 6.29
C ARG A 342 18.91 0.26 6.14
N ILE A 343 19.03 -0.92 5.52
CA ILE A 343 20.30 -1.46 5.05
C ILE A 343 20.25 -1.49 3.52
N SER A 344 21.07 -0.68 2.87
CA SER A 344 21.05 -0.54 1.41
C SER A 344 22.38 -0.02 0.87
N GLY A 345 22.60 -0.21 -0.43
CA GLY A 345 23.67 0.43 -1.19
C GLY A 345 23.19 0.85 -2.58
N VAL A 346 24.09 1.41 -3.39
CA VAL A 346 23.80 1.85 -4.76
C VAL A 346 23.44 0.70 -5.70
N ASN A 347 23.83 -0.53 -5.33
CA ASN A 347 23.52 -1.76 -6.05
C ASN A 347 23.48 -2.95 -5.08
N ARG A 348 23.14 -4.14 -5.61
CA ARG A 348 23.04 -5.39 -4.84
C ARG A 348 24.32 -5.77 -4.07
N TYR A 349 25.49 -5.45 -4.62
CA TYR A 349 26.78 -5.84 -4.03
C TYR A 349 27.11 -4.96 -2.83
N GLU A 350 26.82 -3.66 -2.91
CA GLU A 350 26.97 -2.78 -1.75
C GLU A 350 25.88 -3.04 -0.70
N THR A 351 24.62 -3.28 -1.08
CA THR A 351 23.59 -3.72 -0.13
C THR A 351 24.03 -5.00 0.60
N ASN A 352 24.53 -6.00 -0.14
CA ASN A 352 25.06 -7.24 0.42
C ASN A 352 26.25 -7.00 1.38
N ALA A 353 27.21 -6.15 1.01
CA ALA A 353 28.32 -5.79 1.88
C ALA A 353 27.85 -5.04 3.15
N ASN A 354 26.83 -4.18 3.03
CA ASN A 354 26.25 -3.48 4.18
C ASN A 354 25.47 -4.42 5.10
N ILE A 355 24.76 -5.42 4.57
CA ILE A 355 24.15 -6.49 5.37
C ILE A 355 25.23 -7.29 6.12
N SER A 356 26.35 -7.60 5.46
CA SER A 356 27.48 -8.30 6.08
C SER A 356 28.10 -7.53 7.26
N LYS A 357 28.02 -6.19 7.28
CA LYS A 357 28.50 -5.37 8.40
C LYS A 357 27.65 -5.48 9.66
N GLU A 358 26.40 -5.94 9.54
CA GLU A 358 25.51 -6.19 10.68
C GLU A 358 25.86 -7.49 11.42
N PHE A 359 26.69 -8.36 10.83
CA PHE A 359 27.23 -9.52 11.54
C PHE A 359 28.36 -9.08 12.48
N THR A 360 28.39 -9.66 13.68
CA THR A 360 29.53 -9.50 14.59
C THR A 360 30.79 -10.04 13.92
N LYS A 361 31.80 -9.18 13.75
CA LYS A 361 33.06 -9.55 13.08
C LYS A 361 33.83 -10.65 13.85
N GLU A 362 33.75 -10.63 15.18
CA GLU A 362 34.41 -11.62 16.03
C GLU A 362 33.82 -13.01 15.77
N GLY A 363 34.67 -13.97 15.37
CA GLY A 363 34.27 -15.35 15.15
C GLY A 363 33.92 -15.73 13.70
N ILE A 364 33.94 -14.80 12.74
CA ILE A 364 33.73 -15.14 11.32
C ILE A 364 35.00 -15.76 10.72
N ASP A 365 35.09 -17.09 10.78
CA ASP A 365 36.20 -17.86 10.21
C ASP A 365 35.96 -18.25 8.74
N THR A 366 34.69 -18.46 8.39
CA THR A 366 34.22 -18.87 7.06
C THR A 366 33.30 -17.80 6.48
N ILE A 367 33.30 -17.61 5.17
CA ILE A 367 32.22 -16.91 4.45
C ILE A 367 31.75 -17.76 3.27
N ILE A 368 30.49 -17.57 2.87
CA ILE A 368 29.96 -18.16 1.64
C ILE A 368 30.09 -17.13 0.51
N LEU A 369 30.64 -17.53 -0.63
CA LEU A 369 30.72 -16.73 -1.84
C LEU A 369 29.79 -17.32 -2.91
N ALA A 370 28.84 -16.52 -3.39
CA ALA A 370 27.87 -16.95 -4.40
C ALA A 370 27.72 -15.92 -5.53
N SER A 371 27.09 -16.32 -6.62
CA SER A 371 26.81 -15.42 -7.75
C SER A 371 25.76 -14.39 -7.36
N GLY A 372 26.03 -13.10 -7.66
CA GLY A 372 25.03 -12.03 -7.63
C GLY A 372 24.21 -11.91 -8.92
N GLU A 373 24.51 -12.73 -9.92
CA GLU A 373 23.91 -12.73 -11.26
C GLU A 373 22.89 -13.87 -11.45
N ASN A 374 22.94 -14.91 -10.60
CA ASN A 374 22.00 -16.03 -10.60
C ASN A 374 21.63 -16.46 -9.16
N TYR A 375 20.42 -16.98 -8.97
CA TYR A 375 19.81 -17.15 -7.65
C TYR A 375 19.85 -18.58 -7.10
N ALA A 376 19.73 -19.59 -7.97
CA ALA A 376 19.32 -20.95 -7.54
C ALA A 376 20.33 -21.58 -6.56
N ASP A 377 21.60 -21.60 -6.96
CA ASP A 377 22.67 -22.14 -6.13
C ASP A 377 22.82 -21.35 -4.82
N ALA A 378 22.79 -20.01 -4.92
CA ALA A 378 22.96 -19.12 -3.78
C ALA A 378 21.86 -19.29 -2.72
N LEU A 379 20.61 -19.46 -3.15
CA LEU A 379 19.47 -19.68 -2.25
C LEU A 379 19.57 -21.00 -1.50
N SER A 380 20.03 -22.07 -2.16
CA SER A 380 20.23 -23.35 -1.49
C SER A 380 21.33 -23.31 -0.42
N ALA A 381 22.23 -22.33 -0.47
CA ALA A 381 23.32 -22.16 0.50
C ALA A 381 22.94 -21.38 1.77
N VAL A 382 21.74 -20.81 1.85
CA VAL A 382 21.25 -20.08 3.04
C VAL A 382 21.34 -20.89 4.34
N PRO A 383 20.83 -22.14 4.44
CA PRO A 383 20.99 -22.95 5.65
C PRO A 383 22.46 -23.26 5.97
N LEU A 384 23.30 -23.45 4.95
CA LEU A 384 24.74 -23.67 5.14
C LEU A 384 25.44 -22.42 5.69
N ALA A 385 25.04 -21.22 5.26
CA ALA A 385 25.56 -19.97 5.78
C ALA A 385 25.24 -19.83 7.28
N SER A 386 24.01 -20.14 7.66
CA SER A 386 23.57 -20.12 9.07
C SER A 386 24.31 -21.16 9.92
N LYS A 387 24.50 -22.38 9.40
CA LYS A 387 25.29 -23.44 10.08
C LYS A 387 26.73 -23.00 10.37
N ASN A 388 27.33 -22.20 9.50
CA ASN A 388 28.68 -21.64 9.69
C ASN A 388 28.66 -20.24 10.35
N GLN A 389 27.49 -19.75 10.75
CA GLN A 389 27.28 -18.43 11.36
C GLN A 389 27.92 -17.29 10.57
N CYS A 390 27.83 -17.36 9.23
CA CYS A 390 28.55 -16.45 8.34
C CYS A 390 27.65 -15.75 7.31
N PRO A 391 28.08 -14.59 6.78
CA PRO A 391 27.38 -13.95 5.68
C PRO A 391 27.57 -14.71 4.35
N ILE A 392 26.59 -14.54 3.47
CA ILE A 392 26.74 -14.82 2.03
C ILE A 392 27.20 -13.53 1.38
N LEU A 393 28.35 -13.55 0.69
CA LEU A 393 28.84 -12.47 -0.13
C LEU A 393 28.58 -12.74 -1.61
N LEU A 394 28.19 -11.70 -2.37
CA LEU A 394 27.84 -11.81 -3.78
C LEU A 394 28.97 -11.32 -4.69
N ALA A 395 29.31 -12.09 -5.72
CA ALA A 395 30.26 -11.68 -6.75
C ALA A 395 29.68 -11.85 -8.16
N GLU A 396 30.23 -11.12 -9.12
CA GLU A 396 30.02 -11.39 -10.54
C GLU A 396 30.66 -12.74 -10.93
N SER A 397 30.18 -13.37 -12.00
CA SER A 397 30.69 -14.67 -12.46
C SER A 397 32.19 -14.68 -12.79
N ASN A 398 32.70 -13.60 -13.39
CA ASN A 398 34.07 -13.52 -13.91
C ASN A 398 34.92 -12.37 -13.33
N SER A 399 34.37 -11.63 -12.35
CA SER A 399 35.05 -10.52 -11.69
C SER A 399 34.63 -10.41 -10.23
N ILE A 400 35.43 -9.72 -9.43
CA ILE A 400 35.09 -9.39 -8.04
C ILE A 400 35.00 -7.87 -7.91
N ASN A 401 33.82 -7.36 -7.60
CA ASN A 401 33.60 -5.94 -7.37
C ASN A 401 34.31 -5.44 -6.10
N SER A 402 34.51 -4.12 -6.04
CA SER A 402 35.20 -3.45 -4.95
C SER A 402 34.48 -3.59 -3.61
N PHE A 403 33.15 -3.61 -3.59
CA PHE A 403 32.37 -3.76 -2.35
C PHE A 403 32.65 -5.11 -1.69
N THR A 404 32.63 -6.18 -2.49
CA THR A 404 32.81 -7.55 -2.03
C THR A 404 34.25 -7.82 -1.61
N ILE A 405 35.24 -7.38 -2.40
CA ILE A 405 36.65 -7.58 -2.04
C ILE A 405 37.04 -6.79 -0.79
N ASN A 406 36.48 -5.60 -0.59
CA ASN A 406 36.72 -4.81 0.62
C ASN A 406 36.07 -5.48 1.84
N GLU A 407 34.89 -6.06 1.67
CA GLU A 407 34.21 -6.78 2.74
C GLU A 407 34.96 -8.07 3.13
N ILE A 408 35.48 -8.83 2.15
CA ILE A 408 36.36 -9.98 2.42
C ILE A 408 37.60 -9.55 3.20
N LYS A 409 38.23 -8.43 2.85
CA LYS A 409 39.37 -7.88 3.62
C LYS A 409 38.98 -7.46 5.03
N ARG A 410 37.79 -6.87 5.21
CA ARG A 410 37.27 -6.45 6.52
C ARG A 410 37.04 -7.66 7.43
N LEU A 411 36.41 -8.70 6.91
CA LEU A 411 36.11 -9.95 7.61
C LEU A 411 37.38 -10.77 7.88
N ASN A 412 38.31 -10.79 6.92
CA ASN A 412 39.55 -11.58 6.94
C ASN A 412 39.32 -13.06 7.29
N PRO A 413 38.50 -13.80 6.52
CA PRO A 413 38.18 -15.20 6.81
C PRO A 413 39.39 -16.10 6.53
N ASN A 414 39.45 -17.26 7.20
CA ASN A 414 40.39 -18.32 6.86
C ASN A 414 39.87 -19.20 5.72
N LYS A 415 38.55 -19.27 5.55
CA LYS A 415 37.90 -20.13 4.56
C LYS A 415 36.82 -19.41 3.77
N ILE A 416 36.76 -19.68 2.47
CA ILE A 416 35.67 -19.27 1.57
C ILE A 416 35.04 -20.51 0.97
N ILE A 417 33.74 -20.70 1.20
CA ILE A 417 32.94 -21.72 0.52
C ILE A 417 32.31 -21.09 -0.72
N VAL A 418 32.78 -21.49 -1.90
CA VAL A 418 32.28 -21.02 -3.19
C VAL A 418 31.13 -21.91 -3.63
N ILE A 419 29.97 -21.30 -3.87
CA ILE A 419 28.74 -22.00 -4.25
C ILE A 419 28.54 -21.94 -5.76
N GLY A 420 28.26 -23.10 -6.34
CA GLY A 420 28.09 -23.30 -7.77
C GLY A 420 29.38 -23.64 -8.52
N GLY A 421 29.21 -24.11 -9.75
CA GLY A 421 30.33 -24.43 -10.65
C GLY A 421 31.10 -23.18 -11.12
N GLU A 422 32.14 -23.38 -11.93
CA GLU A 422 32.95 -22.27 -12.45
C GLU A 422 32.19 -21.28 -13.35
N GLY A 423 31.07 -21.70 -13.94
CA GLY A 423 30.18 -20.80 -14.67
C GLY A 423 29.43 -19.81 -13.77
N ALA A 424 29.20 -20.17 -12.50
CA ALA A 424 28.55 -19.29 -11.53
C ALA A 424 29.57 -18.34 -10.88
N ILE A 425 30.73 -18.88 -10.47
CA ILE A 425 31.88 -18.15 -9.96
C ILE A 425 33.15 -18.79 -10.49
N SER A 426 33.83 -18.11 -11.42
CA SER A 426 35.02 -18.63 -12.08
C SER A 426 36.22 -18.82 -11.14
N GLN A 427 37.16 -19.67 -11.55
CA GLN A 427 38.43 -19.80 -10.83
C GLN A 427 39.22 -18.48 -10.80
N LYS A 428 39.03 -17.60 -11.80
CA LYS A 428 39.63 -16.27 -11.83
C LYS A 428 39.22 -15.43 -10.63
N VAL A 429 37.93 -15.43 -10.25
CA VAL A 429 37.43 -14.71 -9.07
C VAL A 429 38.14 -15.20 -7.80
N CYS A 430 38.26 -16.52 -7.63
CA CYS A 430 38.97 -17.12 -6.49
C CYS A 430 40.45 -16.69 -6.46
N ASN A 431 41.13 -16.69 -7.63
CA ASN A 431 42.51 -16.26 -7.74
C ASN A 431 42.68 -14.76 -7.44
N ASP A 432 41.72 -13.92 -7.85
CA ASP A 432 41.73 -12.49 -7.56
C ASP A 432 41.53 -12.23 -6.06
N ILE A 433 40.70 -13.02 -5.36
CA ILE A 433 40.57 -12.95 -3.90
C ILE A 433 41.85 -13.45 -3.21
N LYS A 434 42.49 -14.53 -3.68
CA LYS A 434 43.76 -15.03 -3.12
C LYS A 434 44.89 -13.99 -3.14
N LYS A 435 44.85 -13.02 -4.05
CA LYS A 435 45.81 -11.90 -4.07
C LYS A 435 45.71 -11.00 -2.85
N THR A 436 44.58 -10.98 -2.14
CA THR A 436 44.40 -10.16 -0.93
C THR A 436 44.91 -10.85 0.33
N ASN A 437 44.75 -12.16 0.41
CA ASN A 437 45.30 -12.99 1.48
C ASN A 437 45.49 -14.42 0.94
N GLN A 438 46.76 -14.85 0.84
CA GLN A 438 47.13 -16.14 0.27
C GLN A 438 46.78 -17.33 1.19
N SER A 439 46.53 -17.08 2.47
CA SER A 439 46.19 -18.11 3.46
C SER A 439 44.73 -18.56 3.39
N ILE A 440 43.89 -17.89 2.60
CA ILE A 440 42.48 -18.25 2.45
C ILE A 440 42.33 -19.61 1.75
N VAL A 441 41.68 -20.54 2.44
CA VAL A 441 41.30 -21.86 1.90
C VAL A 441 39.98 -21.75 1.15
N PHE A 442 39.92 -22.31 -0.06
CA PHE A 442 38.71 -22.33 -0.88
C PHE A 442 38.14 -23.75 -0.92
N GLU A 443 36.86 -23.90 -0.58
CA GLU A 443 36.06 -25.10 -0.83
C GLU A 443 34.99 -24.76 -1.86
N ARG A 444 34.85 -25.55 -2.92
CA ARG A 444 33.77 -25.35 -3.90
C ARG A 444 32.70 -26.41 -3.71
N ILE A 445 31.44 -25.98 -3.61
CA ILE A 445 30.26 -26.85 -3.61
C ILE A 445 29.41 -26.45 -4.81
N GLY A 446 29.52 -27.21 -5.90
CA GLY A 446 28.79 -26.95 -7.14
C GLY A 446 28.71 -28.19 -8.01
N GLY A 447 27.50 -28.53 -8.44
CA GLY A 447 27.23 -29.63 -9.37
C GLY A 447 27.17 -29.17 -10.83
N LYS A 448 26.78 -30.09 -11.71
CA LYS A 448 26.56 -29.82 -13.14
C LYS A 448 25.39 -28.85 -13.41
N ASP A 449 24.45 -28.80 -12.47
CA ASP A 449 23.26 -27.97 -12.51
C ASP A 449 22.81 -27.59 -11.09
N ARG A 450 21.77 -26.75 -11.01
CA ARG A 450 21.22 -26.27 -9.72
C ARG A 450 20.70 -27.39 -8.82
N TYR A 451 20.25 -28.50 -9.40
CA TYR A 451 19.68 -29.62 -8.66
C TYR A 451 20.79 -30.39 -7.94
N GLU A 452 21.87 -30.71 -8.67
CA GLU A 452 23.05 -31.34 -8.07
C GLU A 452 23.74 -30.41 -7.07
N THR A 453 23.84 -29.10 -7.34
CA THR A 453 24.35 -28.14 -6.34
C THR A 453 23.51 -28.16 -5.07
N SER A 454 22.18 -28.14 -5.18
CA SER A 454 21.29 -28.17 -4.00
C SER A 454 21.39 -29.48 -3.22
N TYR A 455 21.57 -30.61 -3.91
CA TYR A 455 21.87 -31.91 -3.29
C TYR A 455 23.17 -31.85 -2.48
N LEU A 456 24.28 -31.40 -3.11
CA LEU A 456 25.60 -31.36 -2.48
C LEU A 456 25.64 -30.46 -1.23
N ILE A 457 24.91 -29.34 -1.26
CA ILE A 457 24.75 -28.47 -0.09
C ILE A 457 23.92 -29.16 0.98
N SER A 458 22.80 -29.77 0.60
CA SER A 458 21.88 -30.44 1.53
C SER A 458 22.55 -31.62 2.25
N SER A 459 23.46 -32.34 1.60
CA SER A 459 24.25 -33.41 2.23
C SER A 459 25.29 -32.92 3.24
N LYS A 460 25.48 -31.59 3.38
CA LYS A 460 26.29 -30.98 4.46
C LYS A 460 25.44 -30.60 5.67
N LEU A 461 24.13 -30.75 5.62
CA LEU A 461 23.19 -30.38 6.67
C LEU A 461 22.68 -31.63 7.37
N ASP A 462 22.41 -31.52 8.66
CA ASP A 462 21.85 -32.60 9.46
C ASP A 462 20.45 -32.17 9.91
N SER A 463 19.42 -32.81 9.35
CA SER A 463 18.02 -32.45 9.52
C SER A 463 17.14 -33.67 9.30
N LYS A 464 16.01 -33.70 10.01
CA LYS A 464 14.90 -34.66 9.81
C LYS A 464 13.81 -34.12 8.89
N GLU A 465 13.89 -32.84 8.55
CA GLU A 465 12.95 -32.20 7.63
C GLU A 465 13.69 -31.75 6.35
N ALA A 466 12.98 -31.58 5.25
CA ALA A 466 13.51 -30.94 4.04
C ALA A 466 12.48 -30.06 3.32
N PHE A 467 12.94 -28.95 2.75
CA PHE A 467 12.13 -28.10 1.87
C PHE A 467 12.33 -28.51 0.41
N LEU A 468 11.24 -28.82 -0.29
CA LEU A 468 11.22 -29.05 -1.73
C LEU A 468 10.62 -27.83 -2.43
N VAL A 469 11.41 -27.17 -3.29
CA VAL A 469 11.03 -25.89 -3.92
C VAL A 469 11.30 -25.92 -5.43
N TYR A 470 10.57 -25.12 -6.20
CA TYR A 470 10.72 -25.11 -7.66
C TYR A 470 12.04 -24.42 -8.08
N GLY A 471 12.89 -25.15 -8.80
CA GLY A 471 14.25 -24.71 -9.11
C GLY A 471 14.35 -23.55 -10.10
N ASN A 472 13.35 -23.32 -10.97
CA ASN A 472 13.42 -22.28 -12.02
C ASN A 472 12.74 -20.96 -11.63
N ASN A 473 12.44 -20.77 -10.34
CA ASN A 473 12.00 -19.49 -9.77
C ASN A 473 12.64 -19.34 -8.38
N TYR A 474 12.74 -18.12 -7.87
CA TYR A 474 13.34 -17.84 -6.56
C TYR A 474 12.32 -17.48 -5.49
N ALA A 475 11.10 -17.07 -5.85
CA ALA A 475 10.18 -16.43 -4.92
C ALA A 475 9.74 -17.35 -3.77
N ASP A 476 9.43 -18.61 -4.09
CA ASP A 476 9.05 -19.62 -3.09
C ASP A 476 10.26 -20.01 -2.22
N THR A 477 11.46 -20.10 -2.81
CA THR A 477 12.69 -20.35 -2.06
C THR A 477 13.06 -19.20 -1.12
N LEU A 478 12.91 -17.94 -1.56
CA LEU A 478 13.09 -16.77 -0.70
C LEU A 478 12.11 -16.78 0.48
N SER A 479 10.87 -17.22 0.23
CA SER A 479 9.84 -17.30 1.25
C SER A 479 10.21 -18.21 2.42
N ILE A 480 11.00 -19.25 2.16
CA ILE A 480 11.42 -20.24 3.17
C ILE A 480 12.87 -20.05 3.65
N ALA A 481 13.65 -19.18 3.01
CA ALA A 481 15.09 -19.02 3.25
C ALA A 481 15.42 -18.77 4.74
N THR A 482 14.70 -17.86 5.40
CA THR A 482 14.91 -17.55 6.82
C THR A 482 14.57 -18.74 7.73
N ILE A 483 13.46 -19.44 7.48
CA ILE A 483 13.07 -20.62 8.27
C ILE A 483 14.09 -21.74 8.10
N SER A 484 14.55 -21.96 6.87
CA SER A 484 15.64 -22.89 6.55
C SER A 484 16.92 -22.55 7.31
N ALA A 485 17.30 -21.28 7.38
CA ALA A 485 18.45 -20.82 8.16
C ALA A 485 18.26 -20.98 9.68
N ILE A 486 17.07 -20.69 10.24
CA ILE A 486 16.78 -20.82 11.68
C ILE A 486 16.84 -22.29 12.11
N LYS A 487 16.22 -23.18 11.33
CA LYS A 487 16.03 -24.58 11.71
C LYS A 487 17.10 -25.52 11.15
N GLY A 488 17.99 -25.03 10.28
CA GLY A 488 19.00 -25.86 9.59
C GLY A 488 18.42 -26.83 8.56
N ILE A 489 17.19 -26.59 8.09
CA ILE A 489 16.47 -27.48 7.17
C ILE A 489 17.02 -27.28 5.75
N PRO A 490 17.45 -28.34 5.04
CA PRO A 490 17.94 -28.26 3.67
C PRO A 490 16.88 -27.77 2.68
N ILE A 491 17.35 -27.08 1.63
CA ILE A 491 16.53 -26.62 0.50
C ILE A 491 16.91 -27.45 -0.74
N LEU A 492 16.00 -28.31 -1.15
CA LEU A 492 16.10 -29.16 -2.34
C LEU A 492 15.34 -28.52 -3.50
N LEU A 493 16.02 -28.32 -4.64
CA LEU A 493 15.40 -27.77 -5.84
C LEU A 493 14.77 -28.88 -6.68
N THR A 494 13.54 -28.72 -7.16
CA THR A 494 12.88 -29.69 -8.05
C THR A 494 12.34 -29.05 -9.32
N GLN A 495 11.75 -29.85 -10.21
CA GLN A 495 11.05 -29.41 -11.40
C GLN A 495 9.53 -29.54 -11.21
N GLU A 496 8.74 -28.90 -12.09
CA GLU A 496 7.28 -28.87 -11.98
C GLU A 496 6.65 -30.27 -12.01
N LYS A 497 7.16 -31.15 -12.88
CA LYS A 497 6.50 -32.43 -13.23
C LYS A 497 7.30 -33.68 -12.91
N TYR A 498 8.59 -33.56 -12.59
CA TYR A 498 9.45 -34.69 -12.22
C TYR A 498 10.47 -34.30 -11.14
N ILE A 499 10.92 -35.27 -10.34
CA ILE A 499 12.00 -35.09 -9.37
C ILE A 499 13.33 -35.36 -10.10
N PRO A 500 14.27 -34.41 -10.18
CA PRO A 500 15.59 -34.65 -10.78
C PRO A 500 16.37 -35.75 -10.05
N ASN A 501 17.15 -36.56 -10.77
CA ASN A 501 17.90 -37.69 -10.19
C ASN A 501 18.74 -37.34 -8.95
N PRO A 502 19.50 -36.22 -8.89
CA PRO A 502 20.25 -35.89 -7.67
C PRO A 502 19.35 -35.74 -6.43
N ILE A 503 18.13 -35.24 -6.61
CA ILE A 503 17.17 -35.04 -5.52
C ILE A 503 16.47 -36.34 -5.17
N LYS A 504 16.15 -37.16 -6.17
CA LYS A 504 15.63 -38.50 -5.93
C LYS A 504 16.63 -39.33 -5.10
N ASN A 505 17.91 -39.29 -5.47
CA ASN A 505 18.97 -39.94 -4.69
C ASN A 505 19.04 -39.40 -3.27
N TYR A 506 18.92 -38.07 -3.09
CA TYR A 506 18.87 -37.49 -1.74
C TYR A 506 17.73 -38.07 -0.90
N ILE A 507 16.53 -38.16 -1.48
CA ILE A 507 15.34 -38.70 -0.81
C ILE A 507 15.54 -40.18 -0.48
N ASP A 508 16.05 -40.97 -1.43
CA ASP A 508 16.26 -42.41 -1.27
C ASP A 508 17.38 -42.74 -0.25
N GLU A 509 18.44 -41.92 -0.19
CA GLU A 509 19.62 -42.13 0.67
C GLU A 509 19.43 -41.58 2.09
N ASN A 510 18.70 -40.47 2.26
CA ASN A 510 18.55 -39.78 3.56
C ASN A 510 17.31 -40.26 4.32
N THR A 511 17.34 -41.53 4.73
CA THR A 511 16.26 -42.19 5.50
C THR A 511 15.95 -41.56 6.87
N GLN A 512 16.78 -40.61 7.32
CA GLN A 512 16.55 -39.83 8.54
C GLN A 512 15.51 -38.70 8.36
N ILE A 513 15.19 -38.33 7.12
CA ILE A 513 14.18 -37.32 6.84
C ILE A 513 12.81 -37.95 7.03
N ASP A 514 12.06 -37.45 8.01
CA ASP A 514 10.71 -37.90 8.29
C ASP A 514 9.65 -36.99 7.66
N LYS A 515 9.98 -35.74 7.28
CA LYS A 515 9.01 -34.79 6.73
C LYS A 515 9.53 -33.94 5.58
N TYR A 516 8.71 -33.79 4.55
CA TYR A 516 8.97 -32.90 3.42
C TYR A 516 7.96 -31.76 3.36
N TYR A 517 8.43 -30.53 3.22
CA TYR A 517 7.57 -29.38 2.96
C TYR A 517 7.69 -28.98 1.49
N ILE A 518 6.56 -28.93 0.78
CA ILE A 518 6.52 -28.48 -0.61
C ILE A 518 6.16 -26.99 -0.63
N ILE A 519 7.11 -26.13 -1.01
CA ILE A 519 6.88 -24.69 -1.03
C ILE A 519 6.53 -24.23 -2.44
N GLY A 520 5.31 -23.69 -2.58
CA GLY A 520 4.72 -23.29 -3.85
C GLY A 520 3.41 -24.02 -4.17
N GLY A 521 2.56 -23.36 -4.95
CA GLY A 521 1.28 -23.93 -5.39
C GLY A 521 1.43 -25.02 -6.46
N ASN A 522 0.31 -25.66 -6.80
CA ASN A 522 0.29 -26.79 -7.76
C ASN A 522 0.74 -26.41 -9.18
N GLY A 523 0.73 -25.11 -9.51
CA GLY A 523 1.20 -24.59 -10.80
C GLY A 523 2.73 -24.52 -10.95
N VAL A 524 3.51 -24.70 -9.87
CA VAL A 524 4.99 -24.73 -9.93
C VAL A 524 5.58 -26.05 -9.47
N ILE A 525 4.87 -26.83 -8.65
CA ILE A 525 5.20 -28.20 -8.28
C ILE A 525 3.90 -29.01 -8.29
N SER A 526 3.76 -29.95 -9.23
CA SER A 526 2.54 -30.73 -9.43
C SER A 526 2.23 -31.68 -8.25
N GLU A 527 0.97 -32.07 -8.12
CA GLU A 527 0.51 -33.09 -7.16
C GLU A 527 1.15 -34.46 -7.42
N ASN A 528 1.57 -34.74 -8.65
CA ASN A 528 2.30 -35.96 -8.98
C ASN A 528 3.64 -36.05 -8.23
N ILE A 529 4.33 -34.93 -8.02
CA ILE A 529 5.56 -34.89 -7.21
C ILE A 529 5.25 -35.17 -5.75
N GLU A 530 4.20 -34.54 -5.24
CA GLU A 530 3.74 -34.73 -3.87
C GLU A 530 3.40 -36.19 -3.59
N SER A 531 2.69 -36.85 -4.49
CA SER A 531 2.32 -38.28 -4.35
C SER A 531 3.50 -39.26 -4.37
N GLN A 532 4.70 -38.83 -4.80
CA GLN A 532 5.91 -39.64 -4.85
C GLN A 532 6.73 -39.57 -3.56
N ILE A 533 6.37 -38.68 -2.62
CA ILE A 533 7.12 -38.43 -1.39
C ILE A 533 6.18 -38.67 -0.23
N GLU A 534 6.61 -39.47 0.75
CA GLU A 534 5.83 -39.70 1.96
C GLU A 534 5.92 -38.51 2.94
N ASN A 535 4.88 -38.32 3.75
CA ASN A 535 4.79 -37.28 4.79
C ASN A 535 5.09 -35.85 4.29
N THR A 536 4.33 -35.40 3.29
CA THR A 536 4.45 -34.07 2.71
C THR A 536 3.47 -33.05 3.32
N GLU A 537 3.91 -31.80 3.47
CA GLU A 537 3.06 -30.64 3.77
C GLU A 537 3.28 -29.54 2.73
N ARG A 538 2.25 -29.18 1.96
CA ARG A 538 2.34 -28.10 0.97
C ARG A 538 2.00 -26.73 1.55
N ILE A 539 2.84 -25.74 1.27
CA ILE A 539 2.64 -24.34 1.63
C ILE A 539 2.79 -23.47 0.37
N GLY A 540 1.67 -22.98 -0.16
CA GLY A 540 1.66 -22.16 -1.39
C GLY A 540 0.51 -21.16 -1.43
N GLY A 541 0.78 -19.99 -2.01
CA GLY A 541 -0.19 -18.92 -2.26
C GLY A 541 -0.53 -18.75 -3.74
N LYS A 542 -1.48 -17.86 -4.05
CA LYS A 542 -1.82 -17.47 -5.43
C LYS A 542 -0.70 -16.70 -6.13
N ASP A 543 0.17 -16.07 -5.35
CA ASP A 543 1.33 -15.31 -5.77
C ASP A 543 2.44 -15.46 -4.72
N ARG A 544 3.63 -14.95 -5.06
CA ARG A 544 4.83 -15.01 -4.20
C ARG A 544 4.67 -14.36 -2.83
N TYR A 545 3.81 -13.34 -2.72
CA TYR A 545 3.63 -12.59 -1.48
C TYR A 545 2.70 -13.36 -0.55
N GLU A 546 1.65 -13.99 -1.10
CA GLU A 546 0.82 -14.93 -0.35
C GLU A 546 1.59 -16.22 0.04
N THR A 547 2.47 -16.76 -0.81
CA THR A 547 3.36 -17.86 -0.39
C THR A 547 4.22 -17.42 0.79
N ASN A 548 4.87 -16.25 0.69
CA ASN A 548 5.70 -15.71 1.77
C ASN A 548 4.91 -15.61 3.08
N THR A 549 3.75 -14.97 3.10
CA THR A 549 3.01 -14.81 4.36
C THR A 549 2.40 -16.10 4.89
N LYS A 550 2.04 -17.06 4.03
CA LYS A 550 1.64 -18.41 4.48
C LYS A 550 2.78 -19.16 5.14
N VAL A 551 3.99 -19.07 4.58
CA VAL A 551 5.20 -19.64 5.20
C VAL A 551 5.45 -18.99 6.56
N LEU A 552 5.45 -17.66 6.64
CA LEU A 552 5.66 -16.95 7.90
C LEU A 552 4.62 -17.32 8.96
N ASN A 553 3.33 -17.38 8.61
CA ASN A 553 2.28 -17.81 9.52
C ASN A 553 2.43 -19.28 9.97
N ARG A 554 2.86 -20.17 9.07
CA ARG A 554 3.03 -21.59 9.41
C ARG A 554 4.16 -21.83 10.41
N PHE A 555 5.19 -21.00 10.36
CA PHE A 555 6.36 -21.08 11.25
C PHE A 555 6.40 -19.91 12.24
N ILE A 556 5.24 -19.35 12.61
CA ILE A 556 5.18 -18.13 13.42
C ILE A 556 5.82 -18.31 14.81
N ASP A 557 5.70 -19.51 15.39
CA ASP A 557 6.29 -19.85 16.69
C ASP A 557 7.83 -19.93 16.67
N GLU A 558 8.42 -19.99 15.47
CA GLU A 558 9.88 -19.99 15.28
C GLU A 558 10.44 -18.57 15.09
N LEU A 559 9.56 -17.56 15.02
CA LEU A 559 9.89 -16.19 14.64
C LEU A 559 9.75 -15.21 15.81
N ASP A 560 10.67 -14.26 15.88
CA ASP A 560 10.55 -13.07 16.72
C ASP A 560 10.06 -11.89 15.88
N LEU A 561 8.82 -11.46 16.14
CA LEU A 561 8.15 -10.38 15.42
C LEU A 561 8.42 -8.98 16.00
N SER A 562 9.27 -8.87 17.03
CA SER A 562 9.74 -7.56 17.53
C SER A 562 10.62 -6.85 16.49
N LYS A 563 11.24 -7.61 15.58
CA LYS A 563 12.01 -7.10 14.43
C LYS A 563 11.61 -7.83 13.16
N VAL A 564 11.34 -7.09 12.09
CA VAL A 564 10.96 -7.62 10.77
C VAL A 564 11.84 -6.99 9.71
N TYR A 565 12.39 -7.81 8.82
CA TYR A 565 13.05 -7.31 7.62
C TYR A 565 12.03 -7.24 6.48
N MET A 566 12.00 -6.13 5.76
CA MET A 566 11.19 -5.99 4.56
C MET A 566 12.08 -5.88 3.33
N ALA A 567 11.83 -6.70 2.31
CA ALA A 567 12.60 -6.70 1.07
C ALA A 567 11.67 -6.79 -0.14
N ILE A 568 12.15 -6.35 -1.30
CA ILE A 568 11.40 -6.61 -2.54
C ILE A 568 11.44 -8.10 -2.87
N GLY A 569 10.31 -8.61 -3.32
CA GLY A 569 10.22 -9.94 -3.92
C GLY A 569 9.91 -9.88 -5.41
N GLY A 570 10.07 -8.71 -6.05
CA GLY A 570 9.53 -8.33 -7.38
C GLY A 570 9.72 -9.34 -8.51
N PRO A 571 9.03 -9.24 -9.68
CA PRO A 571 9.04 -10.31 -10.68
C PRO A 571 10.32 -10.42 -11.50
N SER A 572 11.27 -9.48 -11.38
CA SER A 572 12.51 -9.53 -12.16
C SER A 572 13.38 -10.69 -11.71
N ASN A 573 14.12 -11.32 -12.62
CA ASN A 573 15.14 -12.32 -12.29
C ASN A 573 16.28 -11.76 -11.44
N MET A 574 16.26 -10.47 -11.13
CA MET A 574 17.29 -9.73 -10.41
C MET A 574 16.85 -9.25 -9.02
N ASP A 575 15.58 -9.40 -8.64
CA ASP A 575 14.98 -8.83 -7.42
C ASP A 575 15.19 -9.70 -6.16
N TYR A 576 15.98 -10.78 -6.24
CA TYR A 576 16.17 -11.74 -5.15
C TYR A 576 17.34 -11.40 -4.21
N ALA A 577 18.32 -10.63 -4.69
CA ALA A 577 19.63 -10.53 -4.06
C ALA A 577 19.60 -9.91 -2.65
N ASP A 578 18.74 -8.91 -2.45
CA ASP A 578 18.58 -8.19 -1.18
C ASP A 578 18.00 -9.10 -0.09
N ALA A 579 16.89 -9.78 -0.38
CA ALA A 579 16.26 -10.74 0.53
C ALA A 579 17.17 -11.95 0.80
N LEU A 580 17.80 -12.50 -0.24
CA LEU A 580 18.77 -13.60 -0.12
C LEU A 580 19.90 -13.24 0.84
N SER A 581 20.51 -12.07 0.65
CA SER A 581 21.63 -11.60 1.47
C SER A 581 21.23 -11.44 2.94
N CYS A 582 20.00 -11.02 3.19
CA CYS A 582 19.47 -10.79 4.53
C CYS A 582 19.08 -12.08 5.25
N ALA A 583 18.75 -13.18 4.57
CA ALA A 583 18.23 -14.39 5.21
C ALA A 583 19.11 -14.96 6.33
N PRO A 584 20.45 -15.09 6.18
CA PRO A 584 21.30 -15.55 7.28
C PRO A 584 21.38 -14.55 8.45
N LEU A 585 21.31 -13.24 8.17
CA LEU A 585 21.28 -12.19 9.21
C LEU A 585 19.96 -12.25 10.00
N ALA A 586 18.85 -12.38 9.27
CA ALA A 586 17.51 -12.46 9.84
C ALA A 586 17.39 -13.67 10.77
N ALA A 587 18.00 -14.81 10.42
CA ALA A 587 18.00 -16.01 11.22
C ALA A 587 18.70 -15.85 12.60
N ILE A 588 19.74 -15.02 12.71
CA ILE A 588 20.43 -14.76 14.00
C ILE A 588 19.45 -14.22 15.05
N SER A 589 18.52 -13.36 14.64
CA SER A 589 17.51 -12.76 15.51
C SER A 589 16.13 -13.40 15.37
N LYS A 590 16.03 -14.52 14.64
CA LYS A 590 14.77 -15.18 14.29
C LYS A 590 13.73 -14.23 13.66
N SER A 591 14.17 -13.14 13.04
CA SER A 591 13.29 -12.14 12.45
C SER A 591 12.79 -12.61 11.08
N PRO A 592 11.50 -12.45 10.74
CA PRO A 592 11.00 -12.80 9.42
C PRO A 592 11.51 -11.83 8.34
N ILE A 593 11.53 -12.31 7.10
CA ILE A 593 11.63 -11.46 5.90
C ILE A 593 10.26 -11.41 5.23
N LEU A 594 9.64 -10.23 5.26
CA LEU A 594 8.38 -9.93 4.59
C LEU A 594 8.65 -9.41 3.19
N LEU A 595 8.19 -10.15 2.18
CA LEU A 595 8.38 -9.80 0.77
C LEU A 595 7.26 -8.88 0.28
N VAL A 596 7.64 -7.81 -0.41
CA VAL A 596 6.71 -6.84 -1.01
C VAL A 596 6.99 -6.60 -2.48
N PRO A 597 5.99 -6.18 -3.29
CA PRO A 597 6.23 -5.89 -4.69
C PRO A 597 6.99 -4.58 -4.87
N THR A 598 7.57 -4.39 -6.06
CA THR A 598 8.05 -3.09 -6.52
C THR A 598 6.88 -2.16 -6.89
N THR A 599 5.71 -2.73 -7.22
CA THR A 599 4.47 -1.94 -7.44
C THR A 599 4.06 -1.17 -6.19
N ARG A 600 3.30 -0.10 -6.38
CA ARG A 600 2.84 0.77 -5.29
C ARG A 600 1.91 0.07 -4.32
N GLN A 601 0.91 -0.65 -4.83
CA GLN A 601 -0.05 -1.36 -4.00
C GLN A 601 0.62 -2.54 -3.30
N ILE A 602 0.41 -2.62 -1.99
CA ILE A 602 0.82 -3.74 -1.16
C ILE A 602 -0.26 -4.81 -1.27
N PRO A 603 0.09 -6.08 -1.55
CA PRO A 603 -0.88 -7.16 -1.63
C PRO A 603 -1.63 -7.35 -0.31
N LYS A 604 -2.91 -7.68 -0.39
CA LYS A 604 -3.75 -7.92 0.80
C LYS A 604 -3.13 -8.96 1.74
N SER A 605 -2.50 -10.01 1.21
CA SER A 605 -1.85 -11.04 2.02
C SER A 605 -0.73 -10.49 2.91
N VAL A 606 0.00 -9.47 2.45
CA VAL A 606 1.06 -8.79 3.20
C VAL A 606 0.45 -7.89 4.27
N THR A 607 -0.56 -7.09 3.93
CA THR A 607 -1.21 -6.23 4.92
C THR A 607 -1.97 -7.05 5.97
N ASP A 608 -2.58 -8.18 5.60
CA ASP A 608 -3.21 -9.13 6.54
C ASP A 608 -2.19 -9.70 7.53
N PHE A 609 -1.03 -10.14 7.03
CA PHE A 609 0.03 -10.62 7.89
C PHE A 609 0.51 -9.52 8.85
N ALA A 610 0.72 -8.31 8.34
CA ALA A 610 1.20 -7.19 9.12
C ALA A 610 0.21 -6.81 10.23
N TYR A 611 -1.06 -6.59 9.89
CA TYR A 611 -2.07 -6.18 10.86
C TYR A 611 -2.48 -7.28 11.84
N GLY A 612 -2.36 -8.56 11.45
CA GLY A 612 -2.68 -9.68 12.32
C GLY A 612 -1.58 -10.06 13.32
N ASN A 613 -0.31 -9.75 13.01
CA ASN A 613 0.82 -10.28 13.77
C ASN A 613 1.79 -9.22 14.32
N LEU A 614 1.91 -8.05 13.69
CA LEU A 614 2.85 -7.02 14.12
C LEU A 614 2.24 -6.12 15.19
N GLN A 615 3.10 -5.41 15.90
CA GLN A 615 2.73 -4.41 16.90
C GLN A 615 3.17 -3.02 16.43
N ASN A 616 2.59 -1.97 17.00
CA ASN A 616 2.97 -0.59 16.68
C ASN A 616 4.45 -0.27 16.96
N ASN A 617 5.11 -1.04 17.82
CA ASN A 617 6.51 -0.91 18.21
C ASN A 617 7.42 -1.96 17.54
N THR A 618 6.89 -2.79 16.63
CA THR A 618 7.71 -3.67 15.81
C THR A 618 8.72 -2.85 15.02
N ASN A 619 10.01 -3.17 15.14
CA ASN A 619 11.05 -2.56 14.33
C ASN A 619 11.06 -3.17 12.93
N ILE A 620 10.64 -2.41 11.92
CA ILE A 620 10.70 -2.85 10.52
C ILE A 620 11.92 -2.24 9.83
N ILE A 621 12.87 -3.08 9.42
CA ILE A 621 14.10 -2.69 8.73
C ILE A 621 13.94 -2.94 7.22
N ALA A 622 14.07 -1.90 6.42
CA ALA A 622 14.04 -2.01 4.97
C ALA A 622 15.38 -2.51 4.42
N ILE A 623 15.33 -3.55 3.58
CA ILE A 623 16.48 -4.06 2.85
C ILE A 623 16.38 -3.65 1.39
N GLY A 624 17.36 -2.87 0.93
CA GLY A 624 17.40 -2.30 -0.43
C GLY A 624 17.07 -0.80 -0.47
N GLY A 625 17.28 -0.17 -1.63
CA GLY A 625 17.19 1.28 -1.78
C GLY A 625 15.77 1.85 -1.80
N LYS A 626 15.61 3.15 -1.45
CA LYS A 626 14.31 3.87 -1.42
C LYS A 626 13.58 3.87 -2.78
N ALA A 627 14.29 3.71 -3.89
CA ALA A 627 13.70 3.70 -5.24
C ALA A 627 12.78 2.49 -5.49
N ILE A 628 13.09 1.34 -4.90
CA ILE A 628 12.33 0.07 -5.07
C ILE A 628 11.48 -0.24 -3.84
N LEU A 629 11.94 0.18 -2.65
CA LEU A 629 11.29 0.00 -1.37
C LEU A 629 11.18 1.34 -0.62
N PRO A 630 10.30 2.25 -1.06
CA PRO A 630 10.14 3.58 -0.47
C PRO A 630 9.51 3.53 0.93
N ASN A 631 9.83 4.51 1.78
CA ASN A 631 9.40 4.55 3.20
C ASN A 631 7.89 4.39 3.38
N TYR A 632 7.06 4.98 2.50
CA TYR A 632 5.60 4.86 2.61
C TYR A 632 5.12 3.39 2.61
N LYS A 633 5.82 2.47 1.94
CA LYS A 633 5.44 1.04 1.95
C LYS A 633 5.64 0.42 3.32
N ILE A 634 6.70 0.82 4.03
CA ILE A 634 6.94 0.38 5.40
C ILE A 634 5.89 1.02 6.32
N ASN A 635 5.75 2.34 6.27
CA ASN A 635 4.89 3.08 7.21
C ASN A 635 3.40 2.74 7.05
N SER A 636 2.95 2.36 5.85
CA SER A 636 1.55 1.96 5.60
C SER A 636 1.16 0.61 6.21
N ILE A 637 2.12 -0.27 6.52
CA ILE A 637 1.82 -1.58 7.12
C ILE A 637 2.04 -1.64 8.63
N ILE A 638 2.64 -0.60 9.24
CA ILE A 638 2.79 -0.53 10.69
C ILE A 638 1.40 -0.37 11.31
N PRO A 639 0.98 -1.27 12.23
CA PRO A 639 -0.28 -1.13 12.95
C PRO A 639 -0.35 0.18 13.73
N GLU A 640 -1.54 0.79 13.79
CA GLU A 640 -1.75 2.00 14.59
C GLU A 640 -2.03 1.64 16.06
N LYS A 641 -1.83 2.63 16.94
CA LYS A 641 -2.04 2.49 18.38
C LYS A 641 -3.51 2.46 18.76
#